data_AF-A0A534PGV8-F1
#
_entry.id   AF-A0A534PGV8-F1
#
_cell.length_a   1.000
_cell.length_b   1.000
_cell.length_c   1.000
_cell.angle_alpha   90.00
_cell.angle_beta   90.00
_cell.angle_gamma   90.00
#
_symmetry.space_group_name_H-M   'P 1'
#
loop_
_entity.id
_entity.type
_entity.pdbx_description
1 polymer ?
#
loop_
_entity_poly.entity_id
_entity_poly.type
_entity_poly.pdbx_seq_one_letter_code
_entity_poly.pdbx_strand_id
1 'polypeptide(L)'
;MLLALLLAFPAISPKGAVAAANPLAAEAGASILRRGGNAVDAAVAAAFVLGVVEPESSGLAGGGFALVYKDKKVHVLDFREVGPAKAIKDMFIQNGQPRQDLANAGPLAVAVPAATKGYVELAKRFGTKPLSQLTSAAELIAQRGFQVDLHFHRAAEERLDCLLQDPESTRLFLNREKEPLEPGDRLIQPELARTLHAIGEHGADAFYKGRIGRALVEAVKSKGGILELDDLARVQIREHVPLESTYRGYKIVTMPLPSSGGFIVSALLNVLEREDPRAGGYRPERFLHVMAEAEKRLFAVREKIGDPAFNPGVDERVQRMITKDFAGSLHAGIGEKATPAAEVLQLRDKGTSSISAIDEAGNAIVLTTTVNDAFGACMVAKGTGVVLNDEMDDFAVAAGVPNAYGLRGDVENAPGPGKVPLSSMAPTLVFTPEGDLFVAIGASGGSTIPTTVAQTIIHMVDDHMAVDRAIAAPRLHHNLLPDVLHAEDDALEAATAHALEARGHHLQFGSDPLSPNPGQGLFDSPWGLAHRRLRLSSAGGGRDPVVRCRRCCRFFCSSPAPSGGRPTSSRWRPPPTWWCTLRSCGPRAHWGRAGDRSSPRSCSSRSRRGRATRATRSRWSSRVERSATSRRRCRASPNSAPARKSSSFSVNAAPMEYIQ
;
A
#
# COMPACT_ATOMS: atom_id res chain seq x y z
N MET A 1 39.75 3.14 7.80
CA MET A 1 38.57 3.19 6.90
C MET A 1 37.59 4.17 7.50
N LEU A 2 37.44 5.37 6.94
CA LEU A 2 36.68 6.46 7.60
C LEU A 2 36.13 7.46 6.55
N LEU A 3 35.50 6.94 5.49
CA LEU A 3 34.95 7.75 4.39
C LEU A 3 33.84 7.01 3.59
N ALA A 4 32.92 6.34 4.29
CA ALA A 4 31.87 5.53 3.66
C ALA A 4 30.49 5.61 4.36
N LEU A 5 30.28 6.60 5.23
CA LEU A 5 28.93 7.00 5.64
C LEU A 5 28.27 7.68 4.41
N LEU A 6 27.53 6.88 3.64
CA LEU A 6 26.82 7.34 2.46
C LEU A 6 25.69 8.28 2.89
N LEU A 7 25.93 9.58 2.75
CA LEU A 7 24.94 10.62 2.96
C LEU A 7 23.84 10.47 1.89
N ALA A 8 22.72 9.87 2.30
CA ALA A 8 21.48 9.82 1.52
C ALA A 8 20.85 11.22 1.47
N PHE A 9 21.45 12.12 0.70
CA PHE A 9 20.90 13.46 0.48
C PHE A 9 19.54 13.36 -0.26
N PRO A 10 18.52 14.15 0.14
CA PRO A 10 17.25 14.17 -0.56
C PRO A 10 17.41 14.60 -2.03
N ALA A 11 16.68 13.95 -2.93
CA ALA A 11 16.72 14.23 -4.35
C ALA A 11 15.92 15.50 -4.70
N ILE A 12 16.59 16.66 -4.68
CA ILE A 12 15.96 17.95 -5.01
C ILE A 12 15.78 18.08 -6.53
N SER A 13 14.54 18.32 -6.98
CA SER A 13 14.18 18.53 -8.39
C SER A 13 13.15 19.65 -8.55
N PRO A 14 13.42 20.68 -9.38
CA PRO A 14 12.44 21.73 -9.69
C PRO A 14 11.35 21.28 -10.66
N LYS A 15 11.40 20.05 -11.18
CA LYS A 15 10.46 19.48 -12.16
C LYS A 15 9.53 18.42 -11.56
N GLY A 16 9.51 18.33 -10.23
CA GLY A 16 8.89 17.22 -9.50
C GLY A 16 9.78 15.98 -9.44
N ALA A 17 9.35 15.00 -8.66
CA ALA A 17 10.05 13.77 -8.36
C ALA A 17 9.07 12.69 -7.85
N VAL A 18 9.60 11.52 -7.49
CA VAL A 18 8.85 10.36 -6.98
C VAL A 18 9.60 9.78 -5.77
N ALA A 19 8.86 9.37 -4.75
CA ALA A 19 9.38 8.58 -3.65
C ALA A 19 8.44 7.38 -3.41
N ALA A 20 9.05 6.21 -3.30
CA ALA A 20 8.40 4.90 -3.25
C ALA A 20 9.29 3.97 -2.42
N ALA A 21 8.73 2.85 -1.97
CA ALA A 21 9.41 1.82 -1.20
C ALA A 21 10.71 1.33 -1.86
N ASN A 22 10.60 0.63 -3.00
CA ASN A 22 11.76 0.14 -3.73
C ASN A 22 12.43 1.22 -4.60
N PRO A 23 13.78 1.31 -4.63
CA PRO A 23 14.50 2.23 -5.50
C PRO A 23 14.21 2.02 -7.00
N LEU A 24 13.90 0.78 -7.43
CA LEU A 24 13.51 0.50 -8.82
C LEU A 24 12.15 1.12 -9.18
N ALA A 25 11.21 1.18 -8.23
CA ALA A 25 9.90 1.80 -8.43
C ALA A 25 10.01 3.34 -8.43
N ALA A 26 10.81 3.91 -7.52
CA ALA A 26 11.07 5.34 -7.48
C ALA A 26 11.75 5.83 -8.78
N GLU A 27 12.78 5.13 -9.26
CA GLU A 27 13.42 5.43 -10.54
C GLU A 27 12.47 5.18 -11.73
N ALA A 28 11.63 4.15 -11.73
CA ALA A 28 10.64 3.95 -12.80
C ALA A 28 9.68 5.15 -12.93
N GLY A 29 9.14 5.64 -11.81
CA GLY A 29 8.30 6.84 -11.77
C GLY A 29 9.06 8.11 -12.18
N ALA A 30 10.27 8.33 -11.66
CA ALA A 30 11.12 9.46 -12.05
C ALA A 30 11.47 9.42 -13.55
N SER A 31 11.67 8.23 -14.12
CA SER A 31 11.92 8.00 -15.54
C SER A 31 10.70 8.35 -16.41
N ILE A 32 9.47 8.23 -15.88
CA ILE A 32 8.25 8.72 -16.52
C ILE A 32 8.12 10.25 -16.45
N LEU A 33 8.42 10.88 -15.31
CA LEU A 33 8.49 12.36 -15.21
C LEU A 33 9.51 12.93 -16.20
N ARG A 34 10.72 12.35 -16.29
CA ARG A 34 11.75 12.74 -17.27
C ARG A 34 11.34 12.51 -18.74
N ARG A 35 10.35 11.65 -19.00
CA ARG A 35 9.68 11.48 -20.31
C ARG A 35 8.42 12.36 -20.48
N GLY A 36 8.27 13.38 -19.63
CA GLY A 36 7.17 14.34 -19.65
C GLY A 36 5.82 13.72 -19.30
N GLY A 37 5.79 12.71 -18.43
CA GLY A 37 4.57 12.27 -17.74
C GLY A 37 4.31 13.15 -16.51
N ASN A 38 3.10 13.04 -15.98
CA ASN A 38 2.69 13.79 -14.79
C ASN A 38 2.83 12.95 -13.50
N ALA A 39 2.48 13.52 -12.36
CA ALA A 39 2.59 12.85 -11.06
C ALA A 39 1.83 11.50 -11.01
N VAL A 40 0.65 11.41 -11.66
CA VAL A 40 -0.16 10.19 -11.70
C VAL A 40 0.42 9.15 -12.65
N ASP A 41 0.92 9.55 -13.82
CA ASP A 41 1.67 8.64 -14.71
C ASP A 41 2.86 8.02 -13.96
N ALA A 42 3.58 8.84 -13.19
CA ALA A 42 4.77 8.43 -12.46
C ALA A 42 4.46 7.48 -11.30
N ALA A 43 3.42 7.78 -10.49
CA ALA A 43 3.00 6.90 -9.40
C ALA A 43 2.39 5.58 -9.89
N VAL A 44 1.63 5.58 -10.99
CA VAL A 44 1.09 4.35 -11.58
C VAL A 44 2.22 3.46 -12.13
N ALA A 45 3.24 4.04 -12.78
CA ALA A 45 4.40 3.27 -13.21
C ALA A 45 5.21 2.70 -12.04
N ALA A 46 5.37 3.46 -10.96
CA ALA A 46 5.98 2.96 -9.72
C ALA A 46 5.15 1.82 -9.10
N ALA A 47 3.81 1.92 -9.07
CA ALA A 47 2.93 0.90 -8.49
C ALA A 47 2.97 -0.42 -9.27
N PHE A 48 3.05 -0.37 -10.60
CA PHE A 48 3.29 -1.55 -11.43
C PHE A 48 4.66 -2.19 -11.15
N VAL A 49 5.69 -1.41 -10.81
CA VAL A 49 7.01 -1.95 -10.45
C VAL A 49 7.03 -2.53 -9.04
N LEU A 50 6.39 -1.89 -8.04
CA LEU A 50 6.26 -2.46 -6.69
C LEU A 50 5.59 -3.84 -6.73
N GLY A 51 4.53 -4.00 -7.53
CA GLY A 51 3.90 -5.31 -7.78
C GLY A 51 4.76 -6.34 -8.54
N VAL A 52 6.06 -6.08 -8.75
CA VAL A 52 7.10 -7.01 -9.23
C VAL A 52 8.23 -7.15 -8.21
N VAL A 53 8.69 -6.03 -7.62
CA VAL A 53 9.90 -5.95 -6.79
C VAL A 53 9.65 -6.04 -5.28
N GLU A 54 8.40 -5.83 -4.86
CA GLU A 54 7.88 -6.02 -3.50
C GLU A 54 6.64 -6.94 -3.53
N PRO A 55 6.75 -8.17 -4.08
CA PRO A 55 5.63 -9.12 -4.15
C PRO A 55 5.14 -9.57 -2.76
N GLU A 56 5.96 -9.36 -1.72
CA GLU A 56 5.59 -9.55 -0.33
C GLU A 56 4.71 -8.41 0.21
N SER A 57 4.89 -7.17 -0.26
CA SER A 57 4.20 -5.98 0.30
C SER A 57 3.09 -5.42 -0.58
N SER A 58 3.07 -5.67 -1.90
CA SER A 58 2.03 -5.20 -2.82
C SER A 58 1.95 -6.02 -4.11
N GLY A 59 0.85 -5.94 -4.86
CA GLY A 59 0.68 -6.81 -6.04
C GLY A 59 -0.47 -6.46 -6.96
N LEU A 60 -0.44 -7.02 -8.17
CA LEU A 60 -1.47 -6.79 -9.18
C LEU A 60 -2.86 -7.30 -8.77
N ALA A 61 -2.91 -8.33 -7.90
CA ALA A 61 -4.14 -8.83 -7.29
C ALA A 61 -4.38 -8.34 -5.84
N GLY A 62 -3.71 -7.28 -5.42
CA GLY A 62 -4.04 -6.55 -4.19
C GLY A 62 -5.11 -5.47 -4.42
N GLY A 63 -5.04 -4.41 -3.61
CA GLY A 63 -5.89 -3.23 -3.68
C GLY A 63 -5.21 -2.01 -3.06
N GLY A 64 -5.99 -0.97 -2.74
CA GLY A 64 -5.45 0.26 -2.17
C GLY A 64 -6.32 1.51 -2.32
N PHE A 65 -5.72 2.66 -2.04
CA PHE A 65 -6.33 3.98 -2.11
C PHE A 65 -5.38 4.98 -2.76
N ALA A 66 -5.93 6.02 -3.40
CA ALA A 66 -5.15 7.15 -3.89
C ALA A 66 -5.84 8.51 -3.66
N LEU A 67 -5.08 9.48 -3.15
CA LEU A 67 -5.44 10.89 -3.12
C LEU A 67 -4.70 11.61 -4.26
N VAL A 68 -5.43 12.15 -5.23
CA VAL A 68 -4.88 12.91 -6.36
C VAL A 68 -5.21 14.39 -6.19
N TYR A 69 -4.19 15.23 -6.03
CA TYR A 69 -4.32 16.69 -6.13
C TYR A 69 -4.04 17.12 -7.58
N LYS A 70 -5.07 17.60 -8.27
CA LYS A 70 -5.00 18.07 -9.66
C LYS A 70 -6.03 19.16 -9.92
N ASP A 71 -5.72 20.13 -10.78
CA ASP A 71 -6.62 21.24 -11.14
C ASP A 71 -7.20 21.99 -9.91
N LYS A 72 -6.37 22.12 -8.85
CA LYS A 72 -6.70 22.66 -7.52
C LYS A 72 -7.82 21.92 -6.76
N LYS A 73 -8.02 20.63 -7.03
CA LYS A 73 -8.98 19.75 -6.33
C LYS A 73 -8.29 18.50 -5.84
N VAL A 74 -8.81 17.93 -4.75
CA VAL A 74 -8.44 16.58 -4.28
C VAL A 74 -9.50 15.59 -4.75
N HIS A 75 -9.07 14.50 -5.38
CA HIS A 75 -9.88 13.35 -5.74
C HIS A 75 -9.45 12.15 -4.90
N VAL A 76 -10.39 11.44 -4.29
CA VAL A 76 -10.13 10.20 -3.55
C VAL A 76 -10.62 9.03 -4.40
N LEU A 77 -9.72 8.15 -4.80
CA LEU A 77 -10.05 6.89 -5.48
C LEU A 77 -9.82 5.71 -4.53
N ASP A 78 -10.88 4.94 -4.33
CA ASP A 78 -10.89 3.72 -3.54
C ASP A 78 -10.96 2.51 -4.48
N PHE A 79 -9.90 1.71 -4.42
CA PHE A 79 -9.74 0.43 -5.08
C PHE A 79 -9.33 -0.62 -4.05
N ARG A 80 -9.95 -0.58 -2.86
CA ARG A 80 -9.89 -1.62 -1.84
C ARG A 80 -10.69 -2.84 -2.31
N GLU A 81 -10.18 -4.02 -2.02
CA GLU A 81 -10.83 -5.30 -2.28
C GLU A 81 -12.21 -5.39 -1.62
N VAL A 82 -13.01 -6.36 -2.05
CA VAL A 82 -14.31 -6.67 -1.45
C VAL A 82 -14.43 -8.14 -1.13
N GLY A 83 -15.25 -8.49 -0.14
CA GLY A 83 -15.62 -9.87 0.12
C GLY A 83 -16.31 -10.49 -1.13
N PRO A 84 -15.86 -11.64 -1.64
CA PRO A 84 -16.52 -12.32 -2.77
C PRO A 84 -18.00 -12.57 -2.49
N ALA A 85 -18.83 -12.71 -3.53
CA ALA A 85 -20.28 -12.87 -3.38
C ALA A 85 -20.72 -14.11 -2.56
N LYS A 86 -19.79 -15.03 -2.29
CA LYS A 86 -19.93 -16.23 -1.47
C LYS A 86 -19.32 -16.14 -0.08
N ALA A 87 -18.78 -14.98 0.32
CA ALA A 87 -18.32 -14.74 1.68
C ALA A 87 -19.48 -14.80 2.67
N ILE A 88 -19.28 -15.49 3.80
CA ILE A 88 -20.28 -15.62 4.87
C ILE A 88 -19.61 -15.39 6.22
N LYS A 89 -20.34 -14.81 7.18
CA LYS A 89 -19.82 -14.42 8.49
C LYS A 89 -18.95 -15.51 9.15
N ASP A 90 -19.44 -16.74 9.15
CA ASP A 90 -18.81 -17.84 9.90
C ASP A 90 -17.82 -18.66 9.05
N MET A 91 -17.35 -18.15 7.89
CA MET A 91 -16.47 -18.90 6.97
C MET A 91 -15.10 -19.28 7.56
N PHE A 92 -14.67 -18.57 8.60
CA PHE A 92 -13.43 -18.84 9.34
C PHE A 92 -13.66 -19.58 10.67
N ILE A 93 -14.86 -20.16 10.88
CA ILE A 93 -15.17 -20.98 12.05
C ILE A 93 -15.14 -22.47 11.67
N GLN A 94 -14.23 -23.24 12.26
CA GLN A 94 -14.19 -24.70 12.10
C GLN A 94 -14.40 -25.40 13.44
N ASN A 95 -15.32 -26.37 13.48
CA ASN A 95 -15.69 -27.11 14.70
C ASN A 95 -16.13 -26.21 15.88
N GLY A 96 -16.65 -25.01 15.59
CA GLY A 96 -17.04 -24.03 16.60
C GLY A 96 -15.87 -23.25 17.23
N GLN A 97 -14.69 -23.25 16.60
CA GLN A 97 -13.54 -22.44 16.98
C GLN A 97 -13.13 -21.49 15.84
N PRO A 98 -12.73 -20.24 16.12
CA PRO A 98 -12.09 -19.37 15.14
C PRO A 98 -10.80 -19.99 14.57
N ARG A 99 -10.55 -19.79 13.28
CA ARG A 99 -9.37 -20.30 12.55
C ARG A 99 -8.72 -19.20 11.74
N GLN A 100 -7.91 -18.42 12.44
CA GLN A 100 -7.17 -17.28 11.90
C GLN A 100 -6.28 -17.68 10.71
N ASP A 101 -5.68 -18.88 10.77
CA ASP A 101 -4.88 -19.46 9.69
C ASP A 101 -5.63 -19.68 8.35
N LEU A 102 -6.96 -19.69 8.35
CA LEU A 102 -7.78 -19.72 7.12
C LEU A 102 -8.04 -18.33 6.54
N ALA A 103 -7.80 -17.28 7.32
CA ALA A 103 -7.98 -15.88 6.94
C ALA A 103 -6.64 -15.24 6.53
N ASN A 104 -5.54 -15.52 7.26
CA ASN A 104 -4.19 -15.02 6.94
C ASN A 104 -3.56 -15.69 5.70
N ALA A 105 -4.04 -16.86 5.28
CA ALA A 105 -3.37 -17.69 4.28
C ALA A 105 -4.33 -18.60 3.49
N GLY A 106 -3.94 -18.94 2.27
CA GLY A 106 -4.66 -19.92 1.46
C GLY A 106 -5.95 -19.38 0.80
N PRO A 107 -6.83 -20.25 0.30
CA PRO A 107 -7.81 -19.87 -0.71
C PRO A 107 -9.11 -19.24 -0.15
N LEU A 108 -9.31 -19.21 1.17
CA LEU A 108 -10.42 -18.50 1.81
C LEU A 108 -10.06 -17.06 2.19
N ALA A 109 -8.76 -16.78 2.30
CA ALA A 109 -8.18 -15.48 2.56
C ALA A 109 -8.35 -14.47 1.40
N VAL A 110 -8.49 -14.97 0.17
CA VAL A 110 -8.43 -14.14 -1.05
C VAL A 110 -9.72 -13.35 -1.27
N ALA A 111 -9.65 -12.03 -1.04
CA ALA A 111 -10.68 -11.08 -1.41
C ALA A 111 -10.63 -10.72 -2.91
N VAL A 112 -11.69 -10.09 -3.43
CA VAL A 112 -11.80 -9.77 -4.85
C VAL A 112 -10.81 -8.66 -5.25
N PRO A 113 -9.80 -8.92 -6.10
CA PRO A 113 -8.72 -7.97 -6.36
C PRO A 113 -9.11 -6.66 -7.06
N ALA A 114 -8.49 -5.55 -6.69
CA ALA A 114 -8.88 -4.22 -7.19
C ALA A 114 -7.72 -3.31 -7.66
N ALA A 115 -6.47 -3.56 -7.25
CA ALA A 115 -5.29 -2.74 -7.58
C ALA A 115 -5.12 -2.47 -9.08
N THR A 116 -5.10 -3.53 -9.90
CA THR A 116 -4.95 -3.39 -11.35
C THR A 116 -6.04 -2.51 -11.98
N LYS A 117 -7.29 -2.53 -11.45
CA LYS A 117 -8.34 -1.64 -11.93
C LYS A 117 -8.13 -0.20 -11.46
N GLY A 118 -7.69 0.00 -10.22
CA GLY A 118 -7.36 1.31 -9.65
C GLY A 118 -6.27 2.02 -10.45
N TYR A 119 -5.17 1.34 -10.74
CA TYR A 119 -4.04 1.87 -11.52
C TYR A 119 -4.43 2.29 -12.93
N VAL A 120 -5.24 1.46 -13.61
CA VAL A 120 -5.72 1.75 -14.96
C VAL A 120 -6.70 2.93 -14.98
N GLU A 121 -7.59 3.03 -13.98
CA GLU A 121 -8.54 4.14 -13.89
C GLU A 121 -7.86 5.46 -13.48
N LEU A 122 -6.84 5.42 -12.62
CA LEU A 122 -5.95 6.55 -12.31
C LEU A 122 -5.26 7.09 -13.57
N ALA A 123 -4.58 6.21 -14.32
CA ALA A 123 -3.90 6.58 -15.57
C ALA A 123 -4.88 7.14 -16.60
N LYS A 124 -6.05 6.50 -16.76
CA LYS A 124 -7.12 6.90 -17.70
C LYS A 124 -7.77 8.26 -17.37
N ARG A 125 -7.92 8.60 -16.09
CA ARG A 125 -8.58 9.85 -15.66
C ARG A 125 -7.63 11.03 -15.51
N PHE A 126 -6.46 10.78 -14.93
CA PHE A 126 -5.58 11.86 -14.46
C PHE A 126 -4.20 11.84 -15.12
N GLY A 127 -3.75 10.71 -15.67
CA GLY A 127 -2.49 10.57 -16.40
C GLY A 127 -2.47 11.26 -17.77
N THR A 128 -1.35 11.11 -18.47
CA THR A 128 -1.08 11.64 -19.82
C THR A 128 -0.35 10.66 -20.75
N LYS A 129 0.09 9.49 -20.26
CA LYS A 129 0.82 8.49 -21.06
C LYS A 129 -0.03 7.27 -21.43
N PRO A 130 0.27 6.59 -22.55
CA PRO A 130 -0.26 5.26 -22.84
C PRO A 130 0.11 4.28 -21.72
N LEU A 131 -0.83 3.41 -21.35
CA LEU A 131 -0.65 2.45 -20.25
C LEU A 131 0.54 1.51 -20.46
N SER A 132 0.82 1.07 -21.70
CA SER A 132 2.01 0.27 -22.00
C SER A 132 3.33 1.00 -21.77
N GLN A 133 3.38 2.33 -21.75
CA GLN A 133 4.57 3.06 -21.28
C GLN A 133 4.71 2.97 -19.75
N LEU A 134 3.61 2.92 -19.01
CA LEU A 134 3.61 2.82 -17.55
C LEU A 134 3.97 1.41 -17.06
N THR A 135 3.46 0.36 -17.72
CA THR A 135 3.83 -1.03 -17.39
C THR A 135 5.21 -1.44 -17.89
N SER A 136 5.77 -0.76 -18.92
CA SER A 136 7.02 -1.18 -19.58
C SER A 136 8.22 -1.41 -18.65
N ALA A 137 8.38 -0.60 -17.59
CA ALA A 137 9.44 -0.78 -16.61
C ALA A 137 9.26 -2.08 -15.82
N ALA A 138 8.04 -2.32 -15.32
CA ALA A 138 7.69 -3.53 -14.57
C ALA A 138 7.81 -4.78 -15.43
N GLU A 139 7.34 -4.73 -16.69
CA GLU A 139 7.50 -5.82 -17.66
C GLU A 139 8.98 -6.17 -17.84
N LEU A 140 9.83 -5.17 -18.07
CA LEU A 140 11.27 -5.38 -18.28
C LEU A 140 11.99 -5.93 -17.03
N ILE A 141 11.60 -5.45 -15.84
CA ILE A 141 12.15 -5.91 -14.56
C ILE A 141 11.70 -7.34 -14.27
N ALA A 142 10.43 -7.68 -14.47
CA ALA A 142 9.93 -9.05 -14.30
C ALA A 142 10.56 -10.02 -15.33
N GLN A 143 10.72 -9.58 -16.58
CA GLN A 143 11.29 -10.35 -17.69
C GLN A 143 12.77 -10.69 -17.48
N ARG A 144 13.55 -9.75 -16.92
CA ARG A 144 15.00 -9.90 -16.69
C ARG A 144 15.33 -10.37 -15.27
N GLY A 145 14.47 -10.09 -14.31
CA GLY A 145 14.70 -10.28 -12.89
C GLY A 145 15.62 -9.24 -12.25
N PHE A 146 15.35 -8.95 -10.98
CA PHE A 146 16.04 -8.03 -10.08
C PHE A 146 16.74 -8.81 -8.96
N GLN A 147 17.51 -8.14 -8.10
CA GLN A 147 18.09 -8.74 -6.90
C GLN A 147 17.16 -8.55 -5.71
N VAL A 148 16.85 -9.61 -4.97
CA VAL A 148 16.09 -9.51 -3.71
C VAL A 148 16.93 -8.86 -2.62
N ASP A 149 16.28 -8.29 -1.62
CA ASP A 149 16.92 -7.62 -0.49
C ASP A 149 16.56 -8.29 0.86
N LEU A 150 17.01 -7.68 1.96
CA LEU A 150 16.79 -8.19 3.31
C LEU A 150 15.32 -8.13 3.76
N HIS A 151 14.52 -7.22 3.20
CA HIS A 151 13.08 -7.14 3.51
C HIS A 151 12.33 -8.30 2.86
N PHE A 152 12.59 -8.55 1.57
CA PHE A 152 12.06 -9.74 0.89
C PHE A 152 12.46 -11.04 1.61
N HIS A 153 13.74 -11.19 1.97
CA HIS A 153 14.25 -12.38 2.65
C HIS A 153 13.54 -12.64 3.98
N ARG A 154 13.47 -11.62 4.86
CA ARG A 154 12.78 -11.73 6.16
C ARG A 154 11.29 -11.99 6.01
N ALA A 155 10.62 -11.33 5.07
CA ALA A 155 9.21 -11.58 4.79
C ALA A 155 8.97 -13.02 4.28
N ALA A 156 9.92 -13.61 3.56
CA ALA A 156 9.84 -14.99 3.09
C ALA A 156 10.19 -16.00 4.21
N GLU A 157 11.03 -15.62 5.17
CA GLU A 157 11.29 -16.37 6.41
C GLU A 157 10.05 -16.38 7.32
N GLU A 158 9.46 -15.21 7.62
CA GLU A 158 8.22 -15.08 8.43
C GLU A 158 7.03 -15.85 7.82
N ARG A 159 7.06 -16.12 6.51
CA ARG A 159 5.98 -16.78 5.75
C ARG A 159 6.35 -18.16 5.19
N LEU A 160 7.48 -18.73 5.58
CA LEU A 160 8.04 -19.95 4.98
C LEU A 160 7.03 -21.11 4.97
N ASP A 161 6.37 -21.36 6.10
CA ASP A 161 5.40 -22.46 6.27
C ASP A 161 4.22 -22.40 5.29
N CYS A 162 3.72 -21.20 4.95
CA CYS A 162 2.61 -21.03 4.01
C CYS A 162 3.10 -21.01 2.55
N LEU A 163 4.27 -20.42 2.27
CA LEU A 163 4.92 -20.44 0.94
C LEU A 163 5.21 -21.87 0.48
N LEU A 164 5.53 -22.78 1.42
CA LEU A 164 5.70 -24.22 1.20
C LEU A 164 4.40 -24.97 0.83
N GLN A 165 3.21 -24.41 1.10
CA GLN A 165 1.92 -25.02 0.74
C GLN A 165 1.43 -24.63 -0.67
N ASP A 166 2.05 -23.65 -1.33
CA ASP A 166 1.75 -23.32 -2.72
C ASP A 166 2.91 -23.67 -3.67
N PRO A 167 2.73 -24.63 -4.59
CA PRO A 167 3.78 -25.03 -5.52
C PRO A 167 4.27 -23.94 -6.48
N GLU A 168 3.54 -22.83 -6.68
CA GLU A 168 4.01 -21.71 -7.50
C GLU A 168 4.77 -20.67 -6.65
N SER A 169 4.29 -20.35 -5.44
CA SER A 169 5.06 -19.56 -4.46
C SER A 169 6.40 -20.22 -4.10
N THR A 170 6.38 -21.52 -3.76
CA THR A 170 7.61 -22.32 -3.54
C THR A 170 8.57 -22.26 -4.74
N ARG A 171 8.05 -22.23 -5.97
CA ARG A 171 8.86 -22.22 -7.20
C ARG A 171 9.46 -20.84 -7.52
N LEU A 172 8.87 -19.76 -6.99
CA LEU A 172 9.25 -18.39 -7.32
C LEU A 172 10.05 -17.71 -6.21
N PHE A 173 9.69 -17.93 -4.94
CA PHE A 173 10.20 -17.13 -3.82
C PHE A 173 11.15 -17.89 -2.88
N LEU A 174 11.37 -19.19 -3.13
CA LEU A 174 12.30 -20.04 -2.38
C LEU A 174 13.39 -20.59 -3.31
N ASN A 175 14.53 -20.98 -2.73
CA ASN A 175 15.65 -21.63 -3.41
C ASN A 175 15.32 -23.12 -3.77
N ARG A 176 16.30 -23.92 -4.20
CA ARG A 176 16.03 -25.34 -4.60
C ARG A 176 15.90 -26.26 -3.39
N GLU A 177 16.53 -25.87 -2.31
CA GLU A 177 16.58 -26.47 -0.99
C GLU A 177 15.27 -26.16 -0.20
N LYS A 178 14.50 -25.18 -0.71
CA LYS A 178 13.22 -24.62 -0.23
C LYS A 178 13.33 -23.66 0.96
N GLU A 179 14.45 -22.97 1.09
CA GLU A 179 14.65 -21.85 2.02
C GLU A 179 14.37 -20.52 1.28
N PRO A 180 14.20 -19.38 1.97
CA PRO A 180 14.11 -18.06 1.35
C PRO A 180 15.28 -17.76 0.38
N LEU A 181 15.04 -16.91 -0.62
CA LEU A 181 16.14 -16.38 -1.46
C LEU A 181 17.03 -15.45 -0.63
N GLU A 182 18.35 -15.52 -0.84
CA GLU A 182 19.33 -14.72 -0.07
C GLU A 182 19.44 -13.28 -0.60
N PRO A 183 19.70 -12.26 0.24
CA PRO A 183 19.89 -10.88 -0.23
C PRO A 183 20.99 -10.78 -1.30
N GLY A 184 20.59 -10.37 -2.52
CA GLY A 184 21.43 -10.38 -3.71
C GLY A 184 21.08 -11.46 -4.75
N ASP A 185 20.32 -12.51 -4.39
CA ASP A 185 19.81 -13.51 -5.32
C ASP A 185 18.84 -12.91 -6.34
N ARG A 186 18.76 -13.53 -7.52
CA ARG A 186 18.06 -12.96 -8.67
C ARG A 186 16.70 -13.58 -8.93
N LEU A 187 15.64 -12.94 -8.45
CA LEU A 187 14.25 -13.30 -8.72
C LEU A 187 13.85 -12.90 -10.16
N ILE A 188 13.48 -13.89 -11.01
CA ILE A 188 13.03 -13.69 -12.40
C ILE A 188 11.59 -14.17 -12.55
N GLN A 189 10.70 -13.31 -13.07
CA GLN A 189 9.25 -13.55 -13.10
C GLN A 189 8.67 -13.44 -14.53
N PRO A 190 9.02 -14.36 -15.46
CA PRO A 190 8.64 -14.22 -16.87
C PRO A 190 7.14 -14.43 -17.11
N GLU A 191 6.41 -15.05 -16.17
CA GLU A 191 4.94 -15.09 -16.17
C GLU A 191 4.35 -13.70 -15.93
N LEU A 192 4.85 -13.00 -14.90
CA LEU A 192 4.38 -11.67 -14.51
C LEU A 192 4.68 -10.63 -15.58
N ALA A 193 5.83 -10.73 -16.26
CA ALA A 193 6.14 -9.90 -17.42
C ALA A 193 5.05 -10.00 -18.51
N ARG A 194 4.58 -11.22 -18.84
CA ARG A 194 3.51 -11.43 -19.83
C ARG A 194 2.15 -10.90 -19.34
N THR A 195 1.90 -10.93 -18.03
CA THR A 195 0.71 -10.32 -17.41
C THR A 195 0.75 -8.80 -17.53
N LEU A 196 1.87 -8.17 -17.20
CA LEU A 196 2.10 -6.71 -17.30
C LEU A 196 2.05 -6.20 -18.74
N HIS A 197 2.58 -6.97 -19.69
CA HIS A 197 2.47 -6.70 -21.12
C HIS A 197 1.00 -6.67 -21.58
N ALA A 198 0.23 -7.69 -21.21
CA ALA A 198 -1.19 -7.77 -21.56
C ALA A 198 -2.02 -6.64 -20.92
N ILE A 199 -1.71 -6.24 -19.68
CA ILE A 199 -2.32 -5.06 -19.03
C ILE A 199 -1.93 -3.78 -19.78
N GLY A 200 -0.67 -3.62 -20.18
CA GLY A 200 -0.19 -2.46 -20.94
C GLY A 200 -0.96 -2.24 -22.25
N GLU A 201 -1.14 -3.32 -23.01
CA GLU A 201 -1.76 -3.27 -24.35
C GLU A 201 -3.29 -3.36 -24.36
N HIS A 202 -3.92 -3.95 -23.33
CA HIS A 202 -5.38 -4.22 -23.32
C HIS A 202 -6.10 -3.72 -22.05
N GLY A 203 -5.39 -3.02 -21.16
CA GLY A 203 -5.95 -2.44 -19.94
C GLY A 203 -6.36 -3.47 -18.89
N ALA A 204 -7.16 -3.03 -17.91
CA ALA A 204 -7.66 -3.87 -16.83
C ALA A 204 -8.44 -5.10 -17.34
N ASP A 205 -9.08 -5.00 -18.52
CA ASP A 205 -9.79 -6.12 -19.16
C ASP A 205 -8.88 -7.33 -19.42
N ALA A 206 -7.56 -7.14 -19.62
CA ALA A 206 -6.59 -8.23 -19.73
C ALA A 206 -6.54 -9.10 -18.46
N PHE A 207 -6.64 -8.45 -17.30
CA PHE A 207 -6.48 -9.04 -15.98
C PHE A 207 -7.79 -9.65 -15.48
N TYR A 208 -8.89 -8.90 -15.54
CA TYR A 208 -10.19 -9.35 -15.02
C TYR A 208 -10.94 -10.32 -15.93
N LYS A 209 -10.66 -10.30 -17.24
CA LYS A 209 -11.32 -11.16 -18.24
C LYS A 209 -10.30 -12.13 -18.86
N GLY A 210 -10.76 -12.95 -19.81
CA GLY A 210 -9.86 -13.78 -20.61
C GLY A 210 -9.05 -14.80 -19.79
N ARG A 211 -7.74 -14.88 -20.05
CA ARG A 211 -6.87 -15.93 -19.49
C ARG A 211 -6.47 -15.66 -18.04
N ILE A 212 -6.13 -14.42 -17.69
CA ILE A 212 -5.61 -14.08 -16.35
C ILE A 212 -6.72 -14.23 -15.31
N GLY A 213 -7.91 -13.64 -15.53
CA GLY A 213 -9.05 -13.77 -14.62
C GLY A 213 -9.46 -15.22 -14.36
N ARG A 214 -9.38 -16.08 -15.38
CA ARG A 214 -9.59 -17.53 -15.22
C ARG A 214 -8.50 -18.21 -14.39
N ALA A 215 -7.24 -17.82 -14.53
CA ALA A 215 -6.14 -18.39 -13.74
C ALA A 215 -6.16 -17.94 -12.27
N LEU A 216 -6.55 -16.68 -12.00
CA LEU A 216 -6.80 -16.18 -10.64
C LEU A 216 -7.89 -17.02 -9.95
N VAL A 217 -9.05 -17.15 -10.59
CA VAL A 217 -10.20 -17.93 -10.07
C VAL A 217 -9.87 -19.41 -9.94
N GLU A 218 -9.17 -20.02 -10.90
CA GLU A 218 -8.79 -21.44 -10.82
C GLU A 218 -7.83 -21.72 -9.67
N ALA A 219 -6.83 -20.84 -9.44
CA ALA A 219 -5.88 -21.00 -8.33
C ALA A 219 -6.58 -20.99 -6.97
N VAL A 220 -7.59 -20.14 -6.80
CA VAL A 220 -8.42 -20.06 -5.58
C VAL A 220 -9.38 -21.25 -5.46
N LYS A 221 -10.19 -21.50 -6.48
CA LYS A 221 -11.28 -22.50 -6.42
C LYS A 221 -10.78 -23.94 -6.41
N SER A 222 -9.68 -24.26 -7.09
CA SER A 222 -9.11 -25.61 -7.10
C SER A 222 -8.64 -26.09 -5.71
N LYS A 223 -8.34 -25.14 -4.80
CA LYS A 223 -8.00 -25.41 -3.40
C LYS A 223 -9.18 -25.27 -2.42
N GLY A 224 -10.39 -24.99 -2.91
CA GLY A 224 -11.61 -24.85 -2.09
C GLY A 224 -12.03 -23.42 -1.75
N GLY A 225 -11.40 -22.41 -2.36
CA GLY A 225 -11.75 -21.00 -2.17
C GLY A 225 -13.03 -20.55 -2.87
N ILE A 226 -13.48 -19.34 -2.54
CA ILE A 226 -14.84 -18.85 -2.86
C ILE A 226 -14.93 -17.82 -4.01
N LEU A 227 -13.81 -17.26 -4.47
CA LEU A 227 -13.74 -16.24 -5.54
C LEU A 227 -14.24 -16.77 -6.89
N GLU A 228 -15.08 -16.02 -7.60
CA GLU A 228 -15.61 -16.39 -8.93
C GLU A 228 -15.37 -15.33 -10.01
N LEU A 229 -15.53 -15.72 -11.29
CA LEU A 229 -15.37 -14.82 -12.44
C LEU A 229 -16.38 -13.65 -12.41
N ASP A 230 -17.56 -13.88 -11.85
CA ASP A 230 -18.58 -12.84 -11.66
C ASP A 230 -18.14 -11.78 -10.65
N ASP A 231 -17.34 -12.13 -9.65
CA ASP A 231 -16.77 -11.16 -8.71
C ASP A 231 -15.75 -10.26 -9.42
N LEU A 232 -14.81 -10.88 -10.15
CA LEU A 232 -13.82 -10.15 -10.98
C LEU A 232 -14.48 -9.23 -12.01
N ALA A 233 -15.61 -9.63 -12.58
CA ALA A 233 -16.38 -8.81 -13.51
C ALA A 233 -17.12 -7.63 -12.84
N ARG A 234 -17.38 -7.71 -11.52
CA ARG A 234 -18.17 -6.73 -10.75
C ARG A 234 -17.35 -5.68 -10.00
N VAL A 235 -16.03 -5.84 -9.89
CA VAL A 235 -15.13 -4.86 -9.24
C VAL A 235 -15.42 -3.44 -9.73
N GLN A 236 -15.55 -2.48 -8.81
CA GLN A 236 -15.74 -1.05 -9.13
C GLN A 236 -14.69 -0.22 -8.41
N ILE A 237 -14.40 0.97 -8.95
CA ILE A 237 -13.59 1.98 -8.26
C ILE A 237 -14.57 2.95 -7.62
N ARG A 238 -14.45 3.16 -6.31
CA ARG A 238 -15.29 4.07 -5.53
C ARG A 238 -14.63 5.45 -5.47
N GLU A 239 -15.44 6.49 -5.32
CA GLU A 239 -14.97 7.86 -5.06
C GLU A 239 -15.61 8.38 -3.79
N HIS A 240 -14.82 9.05 -2.96
CA HIS A 240 -15.23 9.54 -1.65
C HIS A 240 -14.91 11.03 -1.47
N VAL A 241 -15.59 11.67 -0.51
CA VAL A 241 -15.21 13.00 -0.02
C VAL A 241 -14.12 12.81 1.04
N PRO A 242 -12.95 13.48 0.94
CA PRO A 242 -11.87 13.30 1.91
C PRO A 242 -12.26 13.79 3.31
N LEU A 243 -11.59 13.25 4.33
CA LEU A 243 -11.61 13.88 5.66
C LEU A 243 -10.74 15.13 5.63
N GLU A 244 -11.24 16.22 6.21
CA GLU A 244 -10.49 17.48 6.35
C GLU A 244 -10.38 17.85 7.82
N SER A 245 -9.17 18.22 8.25
CA SER A 245 -8.89 18.72 9.59
C SER A 245 -7.81 19.81 9.55
N THR A 246 -7.36 20.30 10.69
CA THR A 246 -6.27 21.30 10.78
C THR A 246 -5.26 20.93 11.85
N TYR A 247 -4.00 21.34 11.68
CA TYR A 247 -2.96 21.19 12.70
C TYR A 247 -2.01 22.39 12.68
N ARG A 248 -1.96 23.15 13.78
CA ARG A 248 -1.19 24.39 13.95
C ARG A 248 -1.34 25.38 12.78
N GLY A 249 -2.57 25.47 12.26
CA GLY A 249 -2.95 26.33 11.12
C GLY A 249 -2.79 25.69 9.74
N TYR A 250 -2.04 24.59 9.59
CA TYR A 250 -2.00 23.81 8.36
C TYR A 250 -3.32 23.06 8.17
N LYS A 251 -3.76 22.87 6.92
CA LYS A 251 -4.91 22.03 6.59
C LYS A 251 -4.46 20.61 6.27
N ILE A 252 -5.08 19.63 6.91
CA ILE A 252 -4.86 18.20 6.70
C ILE A 252 -6.01 17.66 5.84
N VAL A 253 -5.72 16.92 4.78
CA VAL A 253 -6.71 16.27 3.89
C VAL A 253 -6.31 14.81 3.71
N THR A 254 -7.17 13.86 4.10
CA THR A 254 -6.78 12.46 4.26
C THR A 254 -7.93 11.48 3.98
N MET A 255 -7.61 10.18 3.97
CA MET A 255 -8.52 9.10 3.56
C MET A 255 -9.70 8.91 4.54
N PRO A 256 -10.96 8.91 4.04
CA PRO A 256 -12.15 8.54 4.82
C PRO A 256 -12.30 7.02 4.98
N LEU A 257 -13.40 6.61 5.61
CA LEU A 257 -13.83 5.21 5.59
C LEU A 257 -13.99 4.72 4.13
N PRO A 258 -13.66 3.45 3.83
CA PRO A 258 -13.37 2.34 4.75
C PRO A 258 -11.90 2.24 5.22
N SER A 259 -11.12 3.33 5.23
CA SER A 259 -9.88 3.37 6.03
C SER A 259 -10.09 4.06 7.39
N SER A 260 -9.58 3.44 8.45
CA SER A 260 -9.42 4.10 9.76
C SER A 260 -8.31 5.16 9.76
N GLY A 261 -7.35 5.05 8.84
CA GLY A 261 -6.07 5.74 8.95
C GLY A 261 -6.17 7.25 9.00
N GLY A 262 -7.01 7.85 8.15
CA GLY A 262 -7.18 9.30 8.11
C GLY A 262 -7.86 9.90 9.35
N PHE A 263 -8.76 9.16 10.02
CA PHE A 263 -9.32 9.63 11.28
C PHE A 263 -8.29 9.56 12.41
N ILE A 264 -7.47 8.51 12.46
CA ILE A 264 -6.43 8.35 13.48
C ILE A 264 -5.38 9.46 13.33
N VAL A 265 -4.89 9.73 12.10
CA VAL A 265 -3.99 10.88 11.83
C VAL A 265 -4.63 12.19 12.32
N SER A 266 -5.85 12.48 11.88
CA SER A 266 -6.52 13.76 12.17
C SER A 266 -6.80 13.95 13.66
N ALA A 267 -7.27 12.91 14.36
CA ALA A 267 -7.58 12.97 15.78
C ALA A 267 -6.32 13.01 16.65
N LEU A 268 -5.26 12.26 16.31
CA LEU A 268 -3.99 12.27 17.05
C LEU A 268 -3.32 13.65 16.96
N LEU A 269 -3.27 14.24 15.75
CA LEU A 269 -2.81 15.61 15.55
C LEU A 269 -3.65 16.62 16.36
N ASN A 270 -4.99 16.51 16.33
CA ASN A 270 -5.86 17.39 17.12
C ASN A 270 -5.64 17.29 18.64
N VAL A 271 -5.26 16.11 19.15
CA VAL A 271 -4.94 15.92 20.57
C VAL A 271 -3.59 16.55 20.91
N LEU A 272 -2.56 16.29 20.09
CA LEU A 272 -1.19 16.77 20.31
C LEU A 272 -1.02 18.27 20.03
N GLU A 273 -1.93 18.90 19.30
CA GLU A 273 -1.98 20.37 19.16
C GLU A 273 -2.17 21.08 20.51
N ARG A 274 -2.75 20.39 21.49
CA ARG A 274 -3.04 20.90 22.85
C ARG A 274 -1.85 20.82 23.80
N GLU A 275 -0.81 20.08 23.43
CA GLU A 275 0.46 19.97 24.16
C GLU A 275 1.52 20.86 23.50
N ASP A 276 2.47 21.35 24.29
CA ASP A 276 3.65 22.06 23.79
C ASP A 276 4.72 21.02 23.37
N PRO A 277 5.08 20.94 22.07
CA PRO A 277 6.00 19.95 21.53
C PRO A 277 7.46 20.21 21.94
N ARG A 278 7.76 21.33 22.61
CA ARG A 278 9.11 21.78 22.99
C ARG A 278 9.25 22.06 24.49
N ALA A 279 8.24 21.73 25.31
CA ALA A 279 8.20 22.00 26.75
C ALA A 279 9.26 21.22 27.55
N GLY A 280 10.47 21.77 27.63
CA GLY A 280 11.62 21.19 28.34
C GLY A 280 12.66 20.53 27.43
N GLY A 281 12.45 20.47 26.12
CA GLY A 281 13.39 19.88 25.16
C GLY A 281 12.73 19.42 23.87
N TYR A 282 13.50 18.79 22.99
CA TYR A 282 12.95 18.01 21.87
C TYR A 282 12.30 16.73 22.42
N ARG A 283 11.13 16.34 21.88
CA ARG A 283 10.34 15.19 22.35
C ARG A 283 10.14 15.16 23.87
N PRO A 284 9.53 16.20 24.46
CA PRO A 284 9.36 16.27 25.90
C PRO A 284 8.47 15.13 26.39
N GLU A 285 8.88 14.54 27.51
CA GLU A 285 8.27 13.38 28.17
C GLU A 285 6.73 13.39 28.14
N ARG A 286 6.11 14.48 28.63
CA ARG A 286 4.64 14.67 28.67
C ARG A 286 3.99 14.56 27.28
N PHE A 287 4.62 15.07 26.22
CA PHE A 287 4.09 14.99 24.86
C PHE A 287 4.10 13.55 24.33
N LEU A 288 5.18 12.80 24.58
CA LEU A 288 5.27 11.38 24.22
C LEU A 288 4.28 10.52 25.00
N HIS A 289 4.12 10.78 26.30
CA HIS A 289 3.10 10.14 27.14
C HIS A 289 1.68 10.36 26.57
N VAL A 290 1.34 11.60 26.21
CA VAL A 290 0.04 11.93 25.61
C VAL A 290 -0.13 11.29 24.23
N MET A 291 0.92 11.21 23.42
CA MET A 291 0.90 10.52 22.12
C MET A 291 0.56 9.04 22.30
N ALA A 292 1.28 8.32 23.17
CA ALA A 292 1.05 6.91 23.46
C ALA A 292 -0.36 6.64 24.04
N GLU A 293 -0.82 7.49 24.96
CA GLU A 293 -2.15 7.37 25.57
C GLU A 293 -3.29 7.74 24.59
N ALA A 294 -3.05 8.63 23.63
CA ALA A 294 -3.98 8.96 22.57
C ALA A 294 -4.05 7.87 21.50
N GLU A 295 -2.91 7.32 21.07
CA GLU A 295 -2.84 6.20 20.12
C GLU A 295 -3.65 5.00 20.65
N LYS A 296 -3.41 4.56 21.89
CA LYS A 296 -4.23 3.51 22.55
C LYS A 296 -5.73 3.77 22.44
N ARG A 297 -6.19 4.97 22.77
CA ARG A 297 -7.61 5.36 22.76
C ARG A 297 -8.20 5.42 21.34
N LEU A 298 -7.42 5.82 20.35
CA LEU A 298 -7.85 5.87 18.95
C LEU A 298 -7.93 4.47 18.32
N PHE A 299 -7.03 3.56 18.69
CA PHE A 299 -7.14 2.15 18.30
C PHE A 299 -8.31 1.43 19.01
N ALA A 300 -8.66 1.79 20.25
CA ALA A 300 -9.89 1.29 20.90
C ALA A 300 -11.17 1.72 20.17
N VAL A 301 -11.15 2.92 19.60
CA VAL A 301 -12.24 3.44 18.77
C VAL A 301 -12.32 2.71 17.42
N ARG A 302 -11.18 2.31 16.84
CA ARG A 302 -11.08 1.60 15.55
C ARG A 302 -11.80 0.26 15.54
N GLU A 303 -11.76 -0.52 16.63
CA GLU A 303 -12.40 -1.86 16.70
C GLU A 303 -13.89 -1.86 16.33
N LYS A 304 -14.57 -0.74 16.60
CA LYS A 304 -16.03 -0.58 16.48
C LYS A 304 -16.38 0.30 15.27
N ILE A 305 -15.65 0.11 14.18
CA ILE A 305 -15.80 0.79 12.89
C ILE A 305 -15.76 -0.31 11.81
N GLY A 306 -16.33 -0.05 10.64
CA GLY A 306 -16.33 -0.96 9.50
C GLY A 306 -16.89 -0.24 8.26
N ASP A 307 -17.13 -1.00 7.19
CA ASP A 307 -17.68 -0.47 5.92
C ASP A 307 -18.92 0.42 6.14
N PRO A 308 -18.90 1.71 5.74
CA PRO A 308 -20.03 2.62 5.92
C PRO A 308 -21.27 2.20 5.13
N ALA A 309 -21.13 1.46 4.03
CA ALA A 309 -22.27 0.93 3.28
C ALA A 309 -23.07 -0.13 4.07
N PHE A 310 -22.48 -0.70 5.13
CA PHE A 310 -23.10 -1.72 5.99
C PHE A 310 -23.30 -1.24 7.45
N ASN A 311 -22.75 -0.08 7.82
CA ASN A 311 -22.78 0.48 9.18
C ASN A 311 -23.33 1.93 9.20
N PRO A 312 -24.65 2.15 9.02
CA PRO A 312 -25.21 3.49 8.88
C PRO A 312 -24.85 4.45 10.03
N GLY A 313 -24.41 5.66 9.68
CA GLY A 313 -24.02 6.71 10.64
C GLY A 313 -22.56 6.61 11.15
N VAL A 314 -21.78 5.62 10.71
CA VAL A 314 -20.35 5.51 11.09
C VAL A 314 -19.51 6.67 10.52
N ASP A 315 -19.82 7.17 9.32
CA ASP A 315 -19.16 8.35 8.74
C ASP A 315 -19.34 9.58 9.61
N GLU A 316 -20.57 9.85 10.07
CA GLU A 316 -20.83 10.98 10.97
C GLU A 316 -20.09 10.83 12.31
N ARG A 317 -19.96 9.58 12.80
CA ARG A 317 -19.22 9.28 14.03
C ARG A 317 -17.74 9.58 13.85
N VAL A 318 -17.15 9.21 12.71
CA VAL A 318 -15.77 9.57 12.34
C VAL A 318 -15.60 11.08 12.14
N GLN A 319 -16.53 11.76 11.48
CA GLN A 319 -16.53 13.23 11.33
C GLN A 319 -16.56 13.93 12.70
N ARG A 320 -17.34 13.43 13.67
CA ARG A 320 -17.31 13.92 15.06
C ARG A 320 -15.97 13.64 15.76
N MET A 321 -15.31 12.52 15.47
CA MET A 321 -14.01 12.13 16.06
C MET A 321 -12.82 12.95 15.56
N ILE A 322 -12.90 13.57 14.38
CA ILE A 322 -11.85 14.48 13.88
C ILE A 322 -12.08 15.96 14.26
N THR A 323 -12.96 16.24 15.23
CA THR A 323 -13.20 17.59 15.78
C THR A 323 -12.21 17.96 16.89
N LYS A 324 -12.06 19.27 17.15
CA LYS A 324 -11.30 19.78 18.30
C LYS A 324 -11.98 19.47 19.64
N ASP A 325 -13.31 19.36 19.67
CA ASP A 325 -14.08 19.04 20.89
C ASP A 325 -13.92 17.58 21.30
N PHE A 326 -13.93 16.64 20.33
CA PHE A 326 -13.58 15.25 20.60
C PHE A 326 -12.13 15.13 21.08
N ALA A 327 -11.18 15.78 20.40
CA ALA A 327 -9.78 15.76 20.80
C ALA A 327 -9.57 16.37 22.20
N GLY A 328 -10.27 17.44 22.54
CA GLY A 328 -10.26 18.01 23.89
C GLY A 328 -10.87 17.08 24.95
N SER A 329 -11.91 16.33 24.59
CA SER A 329 -12.54 15.33 25.47
C SER A 329 -11.64 14.11 25.70
N LEU A 330 -10.97 13.63 24.65
CA LEU A 330 -10.00 12.53 24.73
C LEU A 330 -8.77 12.95 25.55
N HIS A 331 -8.23 14.14 25.27
CA HIS A 331 -7.11 14.75 25.99
C HIS A 331 -7.38 14.91 27.49
N ALA A 332 -8.58 15.39 27.87
CA ALA A 332 -8.99 15.48 29.27
C ALA A 332 -9.13 14.11 29.97
N GLY A 333 -9.23 13.02 29.21
CA GLY A 333 -9.22 11.63 29.69
C GLY A 333 -7.83 10.99 29.76
N ILE A 334 -6.74 11.74 29.55
CA ILE A 334 -5.35 11.27 29.69
C ILE A 334 -4.77 11.78 31.01
N GLY A 335 -4.59 10.87 31.96
CA GLY A 335 -4.02 11.17 33.28
C GLY A 335 -2.49 11.28 33.28
N GLU A 336 -1.91 11.34 34.48
CA GLU A 336 -0.44 11.44 34.68
C GLU A 336 0.29 10.08 34.66
N LYS A 337 -0.45 8.97 34.62
CA LYS A 337 0.07 7.60 34.51
C LYS A 337 -0.45 6.97 33.22
N ALA A 338 0.32 6.05 32.66
CA ALA A 338 -0.12 5.25 31.53
C ALA A 338 -1.36 4.44 31.93
N THR A 339 -2.41 4.49 31.11
CA THR A 339 -3.62 3.71 31.37
C THR A 339 -3.34 2.28 30.94
N PRO A 340 -3.45 1.27 31.82
CA PRO A 340 -3.24 -0.11 31.43
C PRO A 340 -4.17 -0.44 30.26
N ALA A 341 -3.65 -1.00 29.19
CA ALA A 341 -4.49 -1.32 28.04
C ALA A 341 -5.46 -2.47 28.32
N ALA A 342 -5.39 -3.16 29.46
CA ALA A 342 -6.49 -3.97 29.98
C ALA A 342 -7.75 -3.14 30.35
N GLU A 343 -7.57 -1.86 30.67
CA GLU A 343 -8.64 -0.89 30.99
C GLU A 343 -9.07 -0.08 29.74
N VAL A 344 -8.31 -0.16 28.64
CA VAL A 344 -8.59 0.52 27.34
C VAL A 344 -8.97 -0.46 26.20
N LEU A 345 -8.58 -1.75 26.33
CA LEU A 345 -8.81 -2.98 25.53
C LEU A 345 -9.67 -2.80 24.24
N GLN A 346 -9.22 -3.14 23.01
CA GLN A 346 -8.37 -4.30 22.60
C GLN A 346 -7.45 -4.22 21.28
N LEU A 347 -6.12 -4.49 21.38
CA LEU A 347 -5.12 -5.14 20.41
C LEU A 347 -4.32 -4.41 19.24
N ARG A 348 -3.63 -5.12 18.29
CA ARG A 348 -2.37 -4.72 17.51
C ARG A 348 -2.47 -4.34 16.00
N ASP A 349 -1.66 -4.90 15.06
CA ASP A 349 -1.15 -4.27 13.78
C ASP A 349 0.18 -4.91 13.15
N LYS A 350 0.36 -5.15 11.81
CA LYS A 350 1.63 -5.48 11.04
C LYS A 350 1.52 -5.52 9.44
N GLY A 351 1.70 -4.43 8.66
CA GLY A 351 2.12 -4.50 7.20
C GLY A 351 1.38 -3.69 6.08
N THR A 352 2.05 -3.23 4.98
CA THR A 352 1.54 -2.56 3.71
C THR A 352 2.64 -1.75 2.94
N SER A 353 2.51 -1.35 1.65
CA SER A 353 3.44 -0.42 0.91
C SER A 353 2.80 0.87 0.33
N SER A 354 3.58 1.90 -0.05
CA SER A 354 3.08 3.22 -0.56
C SER A 354 4.05 3.94 -1.52
N ILE A 355 3.51 4.94 -2.25
CA ILE A 355 4.17 5.82 -3.23
C ILE A 355 3.56 7.22 -3.12
N SER A 356 4.35 8.29 -3.32
CA SER A 356 3.80 9.57 -3.74
C SER A 356 4.71 10.29 -4.74
N ALA A 357 4.10 11.16 -5.56
CA ALA A 357 4.77 11.88 -6.63
C ALA A 357 4.22 13.32 -6.75
N ILE A 358 5.06 14.23 -7.24
CA ILE A 358 4.67 15.58 -7.67
C ILE A 358 5.30 15.88 -9.05
N ASP A 359 4.71 16.79 -9.82
CA ASP A 359 5.25 17.23 -11.11
C ASP A 359 5.49 18.75 -11.21
N GLU A 360 6.13 19.18 -12.31
CA GLU A 360 6.44 20.58 -12.63
C GLU A 360 5.20 21.50 -12.72
N ALA A 361 3.99 20.95 -12.81
CA ALA A 361 2.74 21.72 -12.80
C ALA A 361 2.06 21.77 -11.42
N GLY A 362 2.66 21.14 -10.39
CA GLY A 362 2.12 21.11 -9.02
C GLY A 362 0.96 20.13 -8.82
N ASN A 363 0.74 19.19 -9.74
CA ASN A 363 -0.15 18.07 -9.44
C ASN A 363 0.60 17.10 -8.51
N ALA A 364 -0.10 16.52 -7.54
CA ALA A 364 0.44 15.52 -6.64
C ALA A 364 -0.46 14.28 -6.58
N ILE A 365 0.11 13.14 -6.21
CA ILE A 365 -0.64 11.94 -5.86
C ILE A 365 0.05 11.24 -4.70
N VAL A 366 -0.71 10.84 -3.69
CA VAL A 366 -0.33 9.81 -2.71
C VAL A 366 -1.13 8.55 -3.04
N LEU A 367 -0.46 7.42 -3.13
CA LEU A 367 -1.03 6.10 -3.40
C LEU A 367 -0.51 5.11 -2.35
N THR A 368 -1.41 4.37 -1.72
CA THR A 368 -1.07 3.29 -0.78
C THR A 368 -1.71 2.00 -1.27
N THR A 369 -0.95 0.89 -1.26
CA THR A 369 -1.38 -0.39 -1.85
C THR A 369 -0.76 -1.57 -1.11
N THR A 370 -1.48 -2.67 -1.04
CA THR A 370 -1.10 -3.84 -0.26
C THR A 370 -1.60 -5.14 -0.89
N VAL A 371 -1.13 -6.28 -0.37
CA VAL A 371 -1.72 -7.61 -0.53
C VAL A 371 -2.26 -8.16 0.80
N ASN A 372 -2.40 -7.30 1.81
CA ASN A 372 -2.57 -7.55 3.24
C ASN A 372 -1.26 -8.01 3.94
N ASP A 373 -1.14 -9.27 4.33
CA ASP A 373 0.03 -9.84 5.02
C ASP A 373 1.18 -10.11 4.03
N ALA A 374 2.36 -10.48 4.53
CA ALA A 374 3.52 -10.76 3.70
C ALA A 374 3.23 -11.88 2.68
N PHE A 375 3.43 -11.60 1.39
CA PHE A 375 3.05 -12.44 0.25
C PHE A 375 1.54 -12.75 0.15
N GLY A 376 0.70 -11.93 0.78
CA GLY A 376 -0.74 -12.11 0.82
C GLY A 376 -1.13 -13.49 1.35
N ALA A 377 -2.04 -14.16 0.63
CA ALA A 377 -2.48 -15.52 0.92
C ALA A 377 -1.41 -16.62 0.68
N CYS A 378 -0.15 -16.24 0.45
CA CYS A 378 0.97 -17.11 0.09
C CYS A 378 0.74 -17.92 -1.20
N MET A 379 -0.14 -17.44 -2.09
CA MET A 379 -0.58 -18.16 -3.30
C MET A 379 -0.29 -17.36 -4.58
N VAL A 380 0.36 -18.00 -5.55
CA VAL A 380 0.56 -17.42 -6.88
C VAL A 380 -0.37 -18.06 -7.92
N ALA A 381 -1.08 -17.25 -8.68
CA ALA A 381 -1.94 -17.73 -9.76
C ALA A 381 -1.12 -18.30 -10.93
N LYS A 382 -1.06 -19.64 -11.01
CA LYS A 382 -0.22 -20.43 -11.93
C LYS A 382 -0.22 -19.91 -13.37
N GLY A 383 0.98 -19.64 -13.88
CA GLY A 383 1.18 -19.15 -15.25
C GLY A 383 0.90 -17.66 -15.48
N THR A 384 0.53 -16.90 -14.43
CA THR A 384 0.39 -15.43 -14.47
C THR A 384 1.44 -14.70 -13.65
N GLY A 385 2.06 -15.35 -12.65
CA GLY A 385 3.04 -14.74 -11.76
C GLY A 385 2.45 -13.76 -10.75
N VAL A 386 1.12 -13.74 -10.59
CA VAL A 386 0.42 -12.81 -9.70
C VAL A 386 0.21 -13.44 -8.32
N VAL A 387 0.80 -12.83 -7.29
CA VAL A 387 0.50 -13.07 -5.87
C VAL A 387 -0.93 -12.62 -5.57
N LEU A 388 -1.67 -13.42 -4.80
CA LEU A 388 -3.05 -13.15 -4.35
C LEU A 388 -3.05 -12.57 -2.93
N ASN A 389 -3.90 -11.57 -2.67
CA ASN A 389 -4.08 -10.99 -1.34
C ASN A 389 -4.64 -11.98 -0.31
N ASP A 390 -4.45 -11.71 0.98
CA ASP A 390 -5.21 -12.29 2.10
C ASP A 390 -6.20 -11.28 2.74
N GLU A 391 -6.70 -10.31 1.96
CA GLU A 391 -7.47 -9.16 2.48
C GLU A 391 -8.83 -9.52 3.14
N MET A 392 -9.22 -10.79 3.16
CA MET A 392 -10.32 -11.26 4.02
C MET A 392 -9.93 -11.35 5.50
N ASP A 393 -8.64 -11.35 5.83
CA ASP A 393 -8.10 -11.23 7.20
C ASP A 393 -8.48 -9.90 7.86
N ASP A 394 -8.49 -8.81 7.10
CA ASP A 394 -8.85 -7.46 7.56
C ASP A 394 -10.38 -7.32 7.86
N PHE A 395 -11.13 -8.45 7.84
CA PHE A 395 -12.42 -8.65 8.49
C PHE A 395 -12.31 -9.40 9.83
N ALA A 396 -13.18 -9.10 10.78
CA ALA A 396 -13.25 -9.79 12.07
C ALA A 396 -13.63 -11.28 11.94
N VAL A 397 -12.62 -12.16 11.95
CA VAL A 397 -12.72 -13.65 11.94
C VAL A 397 -13.69 -14.17 13.00
N ALA A 398 -13.69 -13.56 14.18
CA ALA A 398 -14.84 -13.48 15.07
C ALA A 398 -14.75 -12.18 15.90
N ALA A 399 -15.86 -11.77 16.52
CA ALA A 399 -15.89 -10.54 17.32
C ALA A 399 -14.86 -10.60 18.47
N GLY A 400 -13.95 -9.61 18.52
CA GLY A 400 -12.87 -9.55 19.52
C GLY A 400 -11.72 -10.52 19.29
N VAL A 401 -11.63 -11.18 18.12
CA VAL A 401 -10.46 -11.96 17.70
C VAL A 401 -9.50 -11.06 16.89
N PRO A 402 -8.18 -11.05 17.21
CA PRO A 402 -7.16 -10.38 16.41
C PRO A 402 -7.03 -10.95 15.00
N ASN A 403 -6.88 -10.11 14.00
CA ASN A 403 -6.47 -10.51 12.65
C ASN A 403 -4.95 -10.85 12.58
N ALA A 404 -4.41 -11.16 11.40
CA ALA A 404 -2.99 -11.48 11.16
C ALA A 404 -2.06 -10.42 11.74
N TYR A 405 -2.41 -9.17 11.43
CA TYR A 405 -1.75 -7.99 11.93
C TYR A 405 -1.89 -7.85 13.47
N GLY A 406 -3.09 -8.14 13.99
CA GLY A 406 -3.42 -8.18 15.41
C GLY A 406 -4.57 -7.27 15.82
N LEU A 407 -5.15 -6.50 14.89
CA LEU A 407 -6.33 -5.67 15.12
C LEU A 407 -7.53 -6.53 15.48
N ARG A 408 -8.30 -6.08 16.46
CA ARG A 408 -9.63 -6.63 16.70
C ARG A 408 -10.68 -5.82 15.94
N GLY A 409 -11.68 -6.53 15.46
CA GLY A 409 -12.94 -5.95 15.01
C GLY A 409 -14.10 -6.60 15.75
N ASP A 410 -15.16 -5.84 15.94
CA ASP A 410 -16.47 -6.37 16.36
C ASP A 410 -17.33 -6.67 15.11
N VAL A 411 -18.62 -6.97 15.30
CA VAL A 411 -19.56 -7.36 14.24
C VAL A 411 -19.66 -6.36 13.09
N GLU A 412 -19.41 -5.07 13.35
CA GLU A 412 -19.32 -3.98 12.38
C GLU A 412 -18.31 -4.28 11.26
N ASN A 413 -17.25 -5.04 11.54
CA ASN A 413 -16.21 -5.45 10.58
C ASN A 413 -16.19 -6.97 10.28
N ALA A 414 -17.24 -7.74 10.59
CA ALA A 414 -17.30 -9.16 10.23
C ALA A 414 -17.46 -9.39 8.70
N PRO A 415 -17.03 -10.54 8.13
CA PRO A 415 -17.09 -10.81 6.69
C PRO A 415 -18.52 -10.78 6.10
N GLY A 416 -18.66 -10.30 4.86
CA GLY A 416 -19.94 -10.36 4.14
C GLY A 416 -19.84 -10.08 2.63
N PRO A 417 -20.82 -10.50 1.82
CA PRO A 417 -20.80 -10.33 0.36
C PRO A 417 -20.74 -8.86 -0.07
N GLY A 418 -19.73 -8.50 -0.86
CA GLY A 418 -19.56 -7.14 -1.41
C GLY A 418 -19.18 -6.06 -0.40
N LYS A 419 -18.96 -6.43 0.87
CA LYS A 419 -18.46 -5.55 1.92
C LYS A 419 -16.96 -5.26 1.75
N VAL A 420 -16.50 -4.11 2.22
CA VAL A 420 -15.09 -3.70 2.25
C VAL A 420 -14.48 -3.95 3.65
N PRO A 421 -13.26 -4.52 3.77
CA PRO A 421 -12.55 -4.61 5.05
C PRO A 421 -12.00 -3.26 5.52
N LEU A 422 -11.87 -3.09 6.85
CA LEU A 422 -11.46 -1.83 7.48
C LEU A 422 -9.94 -1.65 7.47
N SER A 423 -9.43 -0.89 6.51
CA SER A 423 -7.99 -0.68 6.33
C SER A 423 -7.37 0.32 7.32
N SER A 424 -6.04 0.26 7.49
CA SER A 424 -5.25 1.24 8.26
C SER A 424 -4.58 2.34 7.42
N MET A 425 -4.65 2.28 6.07
CA MET A 425 -3.92 3.19 5.15
C MET A 425 -4.28 4.67 5.32
N ALA A 426 -3.31 5.57 5.55
CA ALA A 426 -3.52 7.00 5.77
C ALA A 426 -2.86 7.95 4.73
N PRO A 427 -3.08 7.77 3.41
CA PRO A 427 -2.57 8.70 2.40
C PRO A 427 -3.12 10.11 2.66
N THR A 428 -2.23 11.10 2.78
CA THR A 428 -2.53 12.42 3.34
C THR A 428 -1.85 13.54 2.57
N LEU A 429 -2.58 14.64 2.34
CA LEU A 429 -2.07 15.90 1.79
C LEU A 429 -2.14 16.97 2.88
N VAL A 430 -1.10 17.77 3.01
CA VAL A 430 -1.01 18.88 3.96
C VAL A 430 -0.79 20.18 3.21
N PHE A 431 -1.57 21.21 3.56
CA PHE A 431 -1.51 22.53 2.94
C PHE A 431 -1.15 23.59 3.99
N THR A 432 -0.42 24.63 3.59
CA THR A 432 -0.08 25.77 4.47
C THR A 432 -1.34 26.59 4.82
N PRO A 433 -1.28 27.48 5.83
CA PRO A 433 -2.38 28.42 6.12
C PRO A 433 -2.82 29.29 4.93
N GLU A 434 -1.92 29.53 3.97
CA GLU A 434 -2.17 30.27 2.73
C GLU A 434 -2.87 29.43 1.65
N GLY A 435 -2.95 28.10 1.83
CA GLY A 435 -3.61 27.17 0.92
C GLY A 435 -2.70 26.50 -0.14
N ASP A 436 -1.39 26.74 -0.09
CA ASP A 436 -0.42 26.05 -0.94
C ASP A 436 -0.16 24.62 -0.44
N LEU A 437 0.10 23.67 -1.34
CA LEU A 437 0.48 22.30 -0.96
C LEU A 437 1.85 22.34 -0.27
N PHE A 438 1.87 22.03 1.03
CA PHE A 438 3.09 21.95 1.83
C PHE A 438 3.79 20.62 1.63
N VAL A 439 3.04 19.51 1.74
CA VAL A 439 3.60 18.16 1.63
C VAL A 439 2.53 17.11 1.28
N ALA A 440 2.93 16.07 0.54
CA ALA A 440 2.12 14.90 0.21
C ALA A 440 2.77 13.65 0.82
N ILE A 441 2.07 12.94 1.70
CA ILE A 441 2.66 11.90 2.57
C ILE A 441 1.82 10.61 2.61
N GLY A 442 2.52 9.49 2.50
CA GLY A 442 2.05 8.15 2.83
C GLY A 442 3.12 7.39 3.63
N ALA A 443 2.77 6.21 4.14
CA ALA A 443 3.70 5.31 4.82
C ALA A 443 3.28 3.85 4.64
N SER A 444 4.18 2.96 5.07
CA SER A 444 4.11 1.50 5.02
C SER A 444 3.88 0.91 6.43
N GLY A 445 3.34 -0.31 6.56
CA GLY A 445 3.28 -1.03 7.86
C GLY A 445 1.91 -1.12 8.57
N GLY A 446 0.78 -0.96 7.88
CA GLY A 446 -0.55 -1.17 8.45
C GLY A 446 -0.97 -0.06 9.43
N SER A 447 -1.34 -0.39 10.65
CA SER A 447 -1.61 0.48 11.81
C SER A 447 -0.43 1.33 12.28
N THR A 448 0.80 1.04 11.85
CA THR A 448 1.90 1.97 12.06
C THR A 448 1.83 3.12 11.07
N ILE A 449 1.07 3.02 9.97
CA ILE A 449 0.90 4.07 8.96
C ILE A 449 0.33 5.36 9.57
N PRO A 450 -0.78 5.36 10.34
CA PRO A 450 -1.33 6.59 10.89
C PRO A 450 -0.39 7.27 11.91
N THR A 451 0.25 6.49 12.78
CA THR A 451 1.18 7.04 13.79
C THR A 451 2.47 7.54 13.14
N THR A 452 2.95 6.88 12.08
CA THR A 452 4.09 7.30 11.26
C THR A 452 3.79 8.59 10.49
N VAL A 453 2.63 8.67 9.82
CA VAL A 453 2.19 9.87 9.09
C VAL A 453 2.04 11.05 10.05
N ALA A 454 1.41 10.84 11.22
CA ALA A 454 1.28 11.88 12.24
C ALA A 454 2.65 12.37 12.76
N GLN A 455 3.55 11.47 13.18
CA GLN A 455 4.89 11.86 13.66
C GLN A 455 5.71 12.60 12.60
N THR A 456 5.66 12.18 11.33
CA THR A 456 6.38 12.87 10.26
C THR A 456 5.80 14.27 10.01
N ILE A 457 4.47 14.43 10.08
CA ILE A 457 3.82 15.76 10.03
C ILE A 457 4.26 16.63 11.22
N ILE A 458 4.30 16.08 12.45
CA ILE A 458 4.78 16.79 13.64
C ILE A 458 6.23 17.25 13.45
N HIS A 459 7.15 16.39 12.99
CA HIS A 459 8.53 16.78 12.77
C HIS A 459 8.70 17.88 11.70
N MET A 460 7.85 17.91 10.67
CA MET A 460 7.87 19.00 9.67
C MET A 460 7.23 20.30 10.19
N VAL A 461 6.12 20.22 10.94
CA VAL A 461 5.34 21.39 11.39
C VAL A 461 5.90 21.99 12.68
N ASP A 462 6.16 21.16 13.69
CA ASP A 462 6.50 21.58 15.06
C ASP A 462 8.00 21.74 15.27
N ASP A 463 8.80 20.78 14.81
CA ASP A 463 10.26 20.81 14.93
C ASP A 463 10.92 21.65 13.81
N HIS A 464 10.19 21.86 12.70
CA HIS A 464 10.66 22.48 11.46
C HIS A 464 11.81 21.70 10.80
N MET A 465 11.77 20.37 10.88
CA MET A 465 12.76 19.51 10.21
C MET A 465 12.62 19.58 8.68
N ALA A 466 13.77 19.59 8.01
CA ALA A 466 13.83 19.22 6.59
C ALA A 466 13.30 17.79 6.42
N VAL A 467 12.64 17.52 5.28
CA VAL A 467 11.77 16.35 5.18
C VAL A 467 12.53 15.02 5.24
N ASP A 468 13.76 14.95 4.72
CA ASP A 468 14.69 13.83 4.92
C ASP A 468 14.95 13.52 6.40
N ARG A 469 15.07 14.55 7.24
CA ARG A 469 15.28 14.42 8.68
C ARG A 469 13.99 14.02 9.42
N ALA A 470 12.83 14.50 8.96
CA ALA A 470 11.53 14.06 9.49
C ALA A 470 11.21 12.58 9.16
N ILE A 471 11.70 12.07 8.02
CA ILE A 471 11.63 10.66 7.64
C ILE A 471 12.65 9.82 8.44
N ALA A 472 13.87 10.32 8.61
CA ALA A 472 14.93 9.61 9.33
C ALA A 472 14.81 9.70 10.87
N ALA A 473 13.83 10.43 11.41
CA ALA A 473 13.57 10.53 12.84
C ALA A 473 13.02 9.20 13.38
N PRO A 474 13.65 8.55 14.38
CA PRO A 474 13.20 7.23 14.84
C PRO A 474 11.86 7.30 15.58
N ARG A 475 10.94 6.38 15.35
CA ARG A 475 9.53 6.47 15.81
C ARG A 475 9.26 5.89 17.19
N LEU A 476 8.10 6.28 17.72
CA LEU A 476 7.37 5.49 18.72
C LEU A 476 6.03 5.04 18.11
N HIS A 477 5.40 4.01 18.70
CA HIS A 477 4.07 3.55 18.28
C HIS A 477 3.38 2.73 19.38
N HIS A 478 2.13 3.07 19.71
CA HIS A 478 1.30 2.34 20.67
C HIS A 478 -0.07 1.97 20.08
N ASN A 479 -0.08 0.95 19.22
CA ASN A 479 -1.26 0.09 19.06
C ASN A 479 -1.82 -0.33 20.42
N LEU A 480 -3.13 -0.51 20.54
CA LEU A 480 -3.79 -0.62 21.84
C LEU A 480 -3.22 -1.72 22.76
N LEU A 481 -3.12 -2.97 22.29
CA LEU A 481 -2.37 -4.04 22.97
C LEU A 481 -1.46 -4.78 21.98
N PRO A 482 -0.55 -5.69 22.43
CA PRO A 482 0.00 -5.82 23.78
C PRO A 482 0.37 -4.48 24.42
N ASP A 483 0.27 -4.38 25.74
CA ASP A 483 0.34 -3.12 26.50
C ASP A 483 1.78 -2.61 26.61
N VAL A 484 2.28 -2.17 25.46
CA VAL A 484 3.68 -1.89 25.15
C VAL A 484 3.73 -0.76 24.13
N LEU A 485 4.46 0.29 24.51
CA LEU A 485 4.91 1.38 23.64
C LEU A 485 6.15 0.91 22.89
N HIS A 486 6.00 0.65 21.58
CA HIS A 486 7.16 0.37 20.75
C HIS A 486 7.97 1.64 20.51
N ALA A 487 9.29 1.47 20.39
CA ALA A 487 10.23 2.49 20.00
C ALA A 487 11.22 1.89 18.98
N GLU A 488 11.56 2.65 17.93
CA GLU A 488 12.76 2.36 17.13
C GLU A 488 14.01 2.65 17.95
N ASP A 489 15.14 2.02 17.61
CA ASP A 489 16.44 2.36 18.22
C ASP A 489 16.74 3.88 18.09
N ASP A 490 17.40 4.44 19.11
CA ASP A 490 17.65 5.88 19.28
C ASP A 490 16.40 6.82 19.32
N ALA A 491 15.17 6.29 19.37
CA ALA A 491 13.95 7.13 19.45
C ALA A 491 13.78 7.90 20.79
N LEU A 492 14.47 7.47 21.84
CA LEU A 492 14.36 7.98 23.21
C LEU A 492 15.75 8.18 23.84
N GLU A 493 15.98 9.35 24.42
CA GLU A 493 17.06 9.52 25.39
C GLU A 493 16.76 8.69 26.65
N ALA A 494 17.78 8.12 27.29
CA ALA A 494 17.61 7.26 28.47
C ALA A 494 16.87 7.95 29.64
N ALA A 495 17.00 9.28 29.78
CA ALA A 495 16.24 10.04 30.77
C ALA A 495 14.73 10.08 30.45
N THR A 496 14.38 10.27 29.18
CA THR A 496 12.99 10.26 28.69
C THR A 496 12.39 8.86 28.74
N ALA A 497 13.17 7.82 28.41
CA ALA A 497 12.78 6.42 28.56
C ALA A 497 12.40 6.10 30.02
N HIS A 498 13.32 6.31 30.98
CA HIS A 498 13.04 6.10 32.41
C HIS A 498 11.85 6.91 32.92
N ALA A 499 11.60 8.11 32.36
CA ALA A 499 10.47 8.93 32.79
C ALA A 499 9.12 8.43 32.25
N LEU A 500 9.07 7.91 31.01
CA LEU A 500 7.90 7.20 30.47
C LEU A 500 7.62 5.90 31.23
N GLU A 501 8.66 5.13 31.58
CA GLU A 501 8.57 3.96 32.46
C GLU A 501 8.08 4.36 33.86
N ALA A 502 8.54 5.49 34.40
CA ALA A 502 8.05 6.04 35.67
C ALA A 502 6.59 6.52 35.58
N ARG A 503 6.04 6.79 34.39
CA ARG A 503 4.59 6.94 34.17
C ARG A 503 3.85 5.60 34.04
N GLY A 504 4.54 4.50 33.77
CA GLY A 504 3.99 3.15 33.64
C GLY A 504 3.88 2.65 32.19
N HIS A 505 4.53 3.29 31.22
CA HIS A 505 4.65 2.72 29.88
C HIS A 505 5.67 1.57 29.90
N HIS A 506 5.31 0.40 29.38
CA HIS A 506 6.29 -0.63 29.05
C HIS A 506 6.92 -0.31 27.70
N LEU A 507 8.23 -0.09 27.66
CA LEU A 507 8.95 0.18 26.43
C LEU A 507 9.42 -1.13 25.78
N GLN A 508 9.29 -1.22 24.45
CA GLN A 508 9.97 -2.25 23.65
C GLN A 508 10.72 -1.59 22.50
N PHE A 509 12.05 -1.63 22.57
CA PHE A 509 12.94 -1.20 21.49
C PHE A 509 13.04 -2.26 20.39
N GLY A 510 13.31 -1.82 19.16
CA GLY A 510 13.52 -2.69 18.01
C GLY A 510 14.40 -2.05 16.95
N SER A 511 15.31 -2.85 16.40
CA SER A 511 16.22 -2.47 15.29
C SER A 511 15.51 -2.36 13.94
N ASP A 512 14.34 -3.00 13.83
CA ASP A 512 13.52 -3.02 12.63
C ASP A 512 12.54 -1.83 12.67
N PRO A 513 12.56 -0.92 11.67
CA PRO A 513 11.76 0.30 11.73
C PRO A 513 10.25 0.00 11.78
N LEU A 514 9.52 0.75 12.61
CA LEU A 514 8.08 0.63 12.80
C LEU A 514 7.31 0.94 11.51
N SER A 515 7.93 1.68 10.59
CA SER A 515 7.61 1.65 9.17
C SER A 515 8.93 1.42 8.42
N PRO A 516 9.17 0.27 7.76
CA PRO A 516 10.46 -0.04 7.11
C PRO A 516 10.76 0.93 5.95
N ASN A 517 9.73 1.54 5.38
CA ASN A 517 9.84 2.60 4.37
C ASN A 517 8.90 3.77 4.74
N PRO A 518 9.29 4.65 5.68
CA PRO A 518 8.53 5.86 5.97
C PRO A 518 8.76 6.89 4.87
N GLY A 519 7.78 7.77 4.65
CA GLY A 519 8.00 8.96 3.83
C GLY A 519 8.10 8.74 2.32
N GLN A 520 7.44 7.70 1.83
CA GLN A 520 7.27 7.39 0.40
C GLN A 520 6.40 8.47 -0.27
N GLY A 521 6.94 9.67 -0.48
CA GLY A 521 6.21 10.72 -1.20
C GLY A 521 6.68 12.16 -1.23
N LEU A 522 7.82 12.47 -0.63
CA LEU A 522 7.96 13.77 0.01
C LEU A 522 8.78 14.78 -0.79
N PHE A 523 8.14 15.90 -1.14
CA PHE A 523 8.75 17.01 -1.90
C PHE A 523 8.50 18.33 -1.18
N ASP A 524 9.59 19.01 -0.79
CA ASP A 524 9.53 20.36 -0.28
C ASP A 524 9.27 21.35 -1.43
N SER A 525 8.26 22.20 -1.28
CA SER A 525 7.89 23.20 -2.27
C SER A 525 8.80 24.42 -2.14
N PRO A 526 9.67 24.73 -3.12
CA PRO A 526 10.73 25.74 -2.97
C PRO A 526 10.21 27.19 -2.76
N TRP A 527 8.90 27.39 -2.88
CA TRP A 527 8.23 28.67 -2.67
C TRP A 527 8.11 29.07 -1.19
N GLY A 528 8.04 28.11 -0.26
CA GLY A 528 7.88 28.40 1.18
C GLY A 528 9.03 29.20 1.80
N LEU A 529 10.27 28.95 1.35
CA LEU A 529 11.47 29.64 1.82
C LEU A 529 11.61 31.08 1.27
N ALA A 530 10.97 31.40 0.14
CA ALA A 530 11.14 32.69 -0.54
C ALA A 530 10.59 33.87 0.29
N HIS A 531 9.44 33.68 0.94
CA HIS A 531 8.74 34.78 1.61
C HIS A 531 9.35 35.22 2.95
N ARG A 532 10.22 34.42 3.59
CA ARG A 532 10.88 34.80 4.85
C ARG A 532 12.14 35.67 4.70
N ARG A 533 12.63 35.94 3.48
CA ARG A 533 13.84 36.78 3.25
C ARG A 533 13.59 38.25 2.91
N LEU A 534 12.33 38.71 2.84
CA LEU A 534 11.98 40.10 2.47
C LEU A 534 11.12 40.82 3.52
N ARG A 535 11.57 40.83 4.79
CA ARG A 535 10.94 41.66 5.85
C ARG A 535 11.83 42.06 7.05
N LEU A 536 13.16 42.09 6.90
CA LEU A 536 14.09 42.58 7.94
C LEU A 536 15.14 43.55 7.38
N SER A 537 14.77 44.82 7.21
CA SER A 537 15.70 45.88 6.74
C SER A 537 15.21 47.31 7.03
N SER A 538 14.92 47.66 8.29
CA SER A 538 14.62 49.07 8.67
C SER A 538 14.91 49.44 10.14
N ALA A 539 15.97 48.91 10.74
CA ALA A 539 16.63 49.43 11.94
C ALA A 539 18.08 48.89 12.03
N GLY A 540 19.07 49.58 12.60
CA GLY A 540 19.00 50.92 13.22
C GLY A 540 20.30 51.46 13.86
N GLY A 541 21.48 51.06 13.38
CA GLY A 541 22.80 51.55 13.85
C GLY A 541 23.55 50.59 14.80
N GLY A 542 24.90 50.60 14.78
CA GLY A 542 25.65 49.64 15.63
C GLY A 542 27.18 49.49 15.59
N ARG A 543 27.95 50.22 14.75
CA ARG A 543 29.46 50.27 14.74
C ARG A 543 30.23 48.96 14.41
N ASP A 544 31.02 48.99 13.33
CA ASP A 544 32.17 48.08 13.12
C ASP A 544 33.29 48.33 14.15
N PRO A 545 34.26 47.40 14.32
CA PRO A 545 35.53 47.58 13.58
C PRO A 545 36.30 46.29 13.16
N VAL A 546 36.88 46.30 11.94
CA VAL A 546 38.28 45.90 11.62
C VAL A 546 38.70 44.39 11.69
N VAL A 547 39.46 43.77 10.76
CA VAL A 547 39.84 44.06 9.35
C VAL A 547 40.57 42.86 8.67
N ARG A 548 40.56 42.78 7.31
CA ARG A 548 41.44 41.94 6.42
C ARG A 548 41.21 40.40 6.43
N CYS A 549 41.59 39.59 5.40
CA CYS A 549 42.51 39.84 4.27
C CYS A 549 42.27 39.00 2.96
N ARG A 550 42.26 39.68 1.79
CA ARG A 550 42.82 39.32 0.44
C ARG A 550 42.33 38.14 -0.46
N ARG A 551 41.90 38.55 -1.68
CA ARG A 551 42.18 38.01 -3.06
C ARG A 551 41.50 36.68 -3.48
N CYS A 552 41.22 36.40 -4.77
CA CYS A 552 41.60 37.03 -6.06
C CYS A 552 40.43 37.14 -7.09
N CYS A 553 40.64 37.58 -8.34
CA CYS A 553 39.57 38.09 -9.24
C CYS A 553 39.66 37.71 -10.74
N ARG A 554 38.50 37.61 -11.45
CA ARG A 554 38.14 38.03 -12.86
C ARG A 554 36.79 37.39 -13.28
N PHE A 555 35.74 38.11 -13.75
CA PHE A 555 35.48 38.79 -15.07
C PHE A 555 35.22 37.82 -16.25
N PHE A 556 34.30 38.05 -17.23
CA PHE A 556 33.54 39.24 -17.67
C PHE A 556 32.14 38.88 -18.30
N CYS A 557 31.23 39.84 -18.50
CA CYS A 557 29.94 39.71 -19.24
C CYS A 557 30.06 40.04 -20.77
N SER A 558 29.02 39.96 -21.61
CA SER A 558 28.05 41.08 -21.85
C SER A 558 26.90 40.70 -22.84
N SER A 559 25.83 41.53 -22.89
CA SER A 559 24.62 41.40 -23.75
C SER A 559 24.79 42.00 -25.18
N PRO A 560 23.73 42.02 -26.03
CA PRO A 560 22.93 43.27 -26.15
C PRO A 560 21.42 43.11 -26.51
N ALA A 561 20.69 44.24 -26.46
CA ALA A 561 19.38 44.51 -27.08
C ALA A 561 19.31 46.02 -27.45
N PRO A 562 18.41 46.49 -28.33
CA PRO A 562 17.27 47.32 -27.84
C PRO A 562 16.00 47.35 -28.72
N SER A 563 14.90 47.90 -28.16
CA SER A 563 13.76 48.68 -28.79
C SER A 563 13.09 48.21 -30.11
N GLY A 564 11.78 48.33 -30.32
CA GLY A 564 10.68 48.86 -29.50
C GLY A 564 9.56 49.49 -30.37
N GLY A 565 8.29 49.11 -30.17
CA GLY A 565 7.16 49.66 -30.96
C GLY A 565 5.79 49.02 -30.68
N ARG A 566 4.72 49.80 -30.90
CA ARG A 566 3.26 49.49 -30.76
C ARG A 566 2.49 50.39 -31.75
N PRO A 567 1.19 50.19 -32.07
CA PRO A 567 0.28 49.06 -31.82
C PRO A 567 -0.54 48.65 -33.10
N THR A 568 -1.79 48.21 -32.91
CA THR A 568 -2.98 48.15 -33.82
C THR A 568 -3.31 46.88 -34.65
N SER A 569 -4.24 46.11 -34.09
CA SER A 569 -5.52 45.61 -34.68
C SER A 569 -5.61 44.63 -35.87
N SER A 570 -6.46 43.61 -35.61
CA SER A 570 -7.51 43.04 -36.48
C SER A 570 -7.20 42.03 -37.62
N ARG A 571 -7.44 40.76 -37.25
CA ARG A 571 -8.40 39.80 -37.87
C ARG A 571 -8.18 39.25 -39.31
N TRP A 572 -8.18 37.90 -39.37
CA TRP A 572 -8.76 37.02 -40.42
C TRP A 572 -8.16 37.11 -41.85
N ARG A 573 -7.99 36.05 -42.66
CA ARG A 573 -7.97 34.57 -42.61
C ARG A 573 -7.49 34.12 -44.06
N PRO A 574 -7.47 32.83 -44.48
CA PRO A 574 -6.63 32.32 -45.61
C PRO A 574 -7.40 32.26 -46.97
N PRO A 575 -6.97 31.60 -48.08
CA PRO A 575 -5.78 30.76 -48.41
C PRO A 575 -5.06 31.29 -49.71
N PRO A 576 -4.58 30.55 -50.76
CA PRO A 576 -4.21 29.12 -50.97
C PRO A 576 -2.93 28.78 -51.80
N THR A 577 -2.23 27.70 -51.39
CA THR A 577 -1.51 26.65 -52.21
C THR A 577 -0.42 26.98 -53.26
N TRP A 578 0.23 25.89 -53.75
CA TRP A 578 1.30 25.72 -54.76
C TRP A 578 2.73 26.13 -54.32
N TRP A 579 3.77 25.28 -54.29
CA TRP A 579 4.34 24.21 -55.16
C TRP A 579 5.35 24.68 -56.25
N CYS A 580 6.64 24.50 -55.95
CA CYS A 580 7.76 24.12 -56.85
C CYS A 580 8.98 23.80 -55.95
N THR A 581 9.67 22.66 -55.89
CA THR A 581 10.19 21.64 -56.85
C THR A 581 11.54 21.95 -57.51
N LEU A 582 12.61 21.36 -56.96
CA LEU A 582 13.88 20.94 -57.58
C LEU A 582 14.26 19.63 -56.84
N ARG A 583 14.45 18.44 -57.43
CA ARG A 583 15.36 17.98 -58.50
C ARG A 583 16.84 18.27 -58.23
N SER A 584 17.79 17.33 -58.39
CA SER A 584 17.71 15.85 -58.53
C SER A 584 19.13 15.26 -58.66
N CYS A 585 19.39 14.05 -58.14
CA CYS A 585 20.33 13.11 -58.78
C CYS A 585 20.19 11.66 -58.25
N GLY A 586 20.23 10.67 -59.15
CA GLY A 586 20.51 9.25 -58.91
C GLY A 586 21.81 8.84 -59.64
N PRO A 587 22.25 7.56 -59.64
CA PRO A 587 21.47 6.36 -60.02
C PRO A 587 21.46 5.25 -58.93
N ARG A 588 20.51 4.31 -58.82
CA ARG A 588 19.84 3.35 -59.76
C ARG A 588 20.64 2.09 -60.13
N ALA A 589 20.14 0.95 -59.65
CA ALA A 589 20.05 -0.31 -60.40
C ALA A 589 18.74 -1.05 -60.01
N HIS A 590 18.04 -1.65 -60.98
CA HIS A 590 16.93 -2.62 -60.81
C HIS A 590 17.44 -4.02 -61.26
N TRP A 591 16.75 -5.15 -61.21
CA TRP A 591 15.48 -5.63 -61.82
C TRP A 591 15.10 -6.98 -61.12
N GLY A 592 13.94 -7.64 -61.27
CA GLY A 592 12.71 -7.37 -62.02
C GLY A 592 11.65 -8.50 -61.92
N ARG A 593 10.44 -8.19 -62.40
CA ARG A 593 9.16 -8.97 -62.55
C ARG A 593 9.24 -10.31 -63.31
N ALA A 594 8.22 -11.19 -63.42
CA ALA A 594 6.96 -11.50 -62.68
C ALA A 594 6.16 -12.68 -63.36
N GLY A 595 5.06 -13.15 -62.72
CA GLY A 595 3.95 -13.95 -63.31
C GLY A 595 4.07 -15.49 -63.22
N ASP A 596 3.07 -16.33 -63.54
CA ASP A 596 1.58 -16.24 -63.48
C ASP A 596 0.99 -17.67 -63.74
N ARG A 597 -0.25 -17.94 -63.31
CA ARG A 597 -1.19 -19.04 -63.71
C ARG A 597 -1.10 -20.48 -63.18
N SER A 598 -2.32 -20.94 -62.85
CA SER A 598 -2.97 -22.24 -63.18
C SER A 598 -3.01 -23.39 -62.16
N SER A 599 -4.25 -23.73 -61.78
CA SER A 599 -4.72 -25.04 -61.29
C SER A 599 -5.49 -25.76 -62.43
N PRO A 600 -5.76 -27.09 -62.38
CA PRO A 600 -7.07 -27.53 -61.86
C PRO A 600 -7.26 -29.01 -61.39
N ARG A 601 -8.26 -29.24 -60.50
CA ARG A 601 -9.07 -30.51 -60.31
C ARG A 601 -8.31 -31.75 -59.74
N SER A 602 -8.95 -32.84 -59.25
CA SER A 602 -10.38 -33.28 -59.26
C SER A 602 -10.81 -34.08 -57.98
N CYS A 603 -12.14 -34.19 -57.77
CA CYS A 603 -13.00 -35.26 -57.18
C CYS A 603 -12.48 -36.24 -56.07
N SER A 604 -13.29 -36.78 -55.14
CA SER A 604 -14.73 -37.17 -55.20
C SER A 604 -15.39 -37.17 -53.77
N SER A 605 -16.71 -36.94 -53.59
CA SER A 605 -17.84 -37.91 -53.48
C SER A 605 -17.70 -39.00 -52.38
N ARG A 606 -18.69 -39.44 -51.57
CA ARG A 606 -20.18 -39.44 -51.57
C ARG A 606 -20.69 -39.63 -50.11
N SER A 607 -21.65 -38.86 -49.57
CA SER A 607 -23.13 -39.08 -49.53
C SER A 607 -23.74 -40.07 -48.49
N ARG A 608 -24.88 -39.65 -47.89
CA ARG A 608 -26.02 -40.42 -47.30
C ARG A 608 -26.02 -40.85 -45.81
N ARG A 609 -27.09 -40.36 -45.12
CA ARG A 609 -28.09 -41.06 -44.26
C ARG A 609 -27.63 -42.03 -43.14
N GLY A 610 -28.10 -41.76 -41.91
CA GLY A 610 -28.26 -42.76 -40.83
C GLY A 610 -29.19 -42.24 -39.73
N ARG A 611 -30.11 -43.07 -39.21
CA ARG A 611 -31.08 -42.70 -38.16
C ARG A 611 -31.10 -43.78 -37.07
N ALA A 612 -31.30 -43.35 -35.83
CA ALA A 612 -32.03 -44.03 -34.76
C ALA A 612 -31.41 -45.21 -33.95
N THR A 613 -31.57 -45.08 -32.62
CA THR A 613 -32.01 -46.09 -31.62
C THR A 613 -31.22 -47.37 -31.29
N ARG A 614 -30.63 -47.33 -30.07
CA ARG A 614 -31.06 -48.08 -28.84
C ARG A 614 -31.01 -49.63 -28.81
N ALA A 615 -30.36 -50.16 -27.76
CA ALA A 615 -30.58 -51.48 -27.12
C ALA A 615 -30.02 -52.72 -27.89
N THR A 616 -29.63 -53.86 -27.26
CA THR A 616 -29.60 -54.29 -25.84
C THR A 616 -28.70 -55.54 -25.61
N ARG A 617 -28.39 -55.86 -24.33
CA ARG A 617 -28.21 -57.23 -23.74
C ARG A 617 -26.92 -58.01 -24.08
N SER A 618 -26.45 -58.98 -23.27
CA SER A 618 -26.87 -59.47 -21.91
C SER A 618 -25.83 -60.38 -21.22
N ARG A 619 -26.05 -60.61 -19.91
CA ARG A 619 -25.64 -61.74 -18.99
C ARG A 619 -24.82 -61.29 -17.76
N TRP A 620 -25.03 -61.81 -16.53
CA TRP A 620 -26.10 -62.72 -16.05
C TRP A 620 -26.51 -62.55 -14.54
N SER A 621 -26.71 -63.68 -13.86
CA SER A 621 -27.24 -63.97 -12.50
C SER A 621 -26.18 -63.94 -11.37
N SER A 622 -26.49 -63.99 -10.06
CA SER A 622 -27.73 -64.26 -9.26
C SER A 622 -27.67 -63.53 -7.89
N ARG A 623 -28.76 -63.02 -7.27
CA ARG A 623 -29.88 -63.68 -6.51
C ARG A 623 -29.37 -64.43 -5.24
N VAL A 624 -29.86 -64.25 -3.99
CA VAL A 624 -31.26 -64.25 -3.43
C VAL A 624 -31.31 -63.59 -2.00
N GLU A 625 -32.36 -62.76 -1.70
CA GLU A 625 -33.17 -62.54 -0.43
C GLU A 625 -32.55 -62.55 1.01
N ARG A 626 -33.11 -62.13 2.18
CA ARG A 626 -34.32 -61.46 2.79
C ARG A 626 -33.94 -61.14 4.29
N SER A 627 -34.62 -60.41 5.22
CA SER A 627 -35.57 -59.26 5.27
C SER A 627 -35.93 -58.85 6.74
N ALA A 628 -36.16 -57.55 7.03
CA ALA A 628 -36.77 -56.95 8.27
C ALA A 628 -35.96 -57.07 9.61
N THR A 629 -36.23 -56.38 10.75
CA THR A 629 -37.44 -55.66 11.24
C THR A 629 -37.18 -54.58 12.35
N SER A 630 -37.71 -53.35 12.18
CA SER A 630 -38.34 -52.44 13.19
C SER A 630 -37.68 -51.88 14.49
N ARG A 631 -38.18 -50.68 14.90
CA ARG A 631 -38.23 -50.06 16.27
C ARG A 631 -36.90 -49.56 16.90
N ARG A 632 -36.87 -48.58 17.83
CA ARG A 632 -37.62 -47.31 18.11
C ARG A 632 -36.96 -46.66 19.37
N ARG A 633 -36.72 -45.33 19.40
CA ARG A 633 -36.50 -44.41 20.58
C ARG A 633 -35.71 -44.94 21.82
N CYS A 634 -34.72 -44.20 22.36
CA CYS A 634 -34.96 -43.06 23.26
C CYS A 634 -33.69 -42.24 23.60
N ARG A 635 -33.87 -41.12 24.33
CA ARG A 635 -32.79 -40.27 24.89
C ARG A 635 -32.31 -40.78 26.26
N ALA A 636 -31.04 -40.50 26.62
CA ALA A 636 -30.65 -39.95 27.93
C ALA A 636 -29.17 -39.50 27.94
N SER A 637 -28.86 -38.42 28.66
CA SER A 637 -27.51 -38.15 29.20
C SER A 637 -27.40 -38.72 30.62
N PRO A 638 -26.19 -38.84 31.20
CA PRO A 638 -25.85 -37.86 32.24
C PRO A 638 -24.36 -37.45 32.28
N ASN A 639 -24.05 -36.49 33.15
CA ASN A 639 -22.69 -36.00 33.45
C ASN A 639 -21.90 -36.99 34.32
N SER A 640 -20.57 -37.02 34.15
CA SER A 640 -19.61 -37.05 35.27
C SER A 640 -18.18 -36.69 34.80
N ALA A 641 -17.42 -36.01 35.67
CA ALA A 641 -15.97 -35.90 35.56
C ALA A 641 -15.30 -37.03 36.38
N PRO A 642 -13.99 -37.27 36.20
CA PRO A 642 -13.13 -37.10 37.38
C PRO A 642 -11.72 -36.54 37.15
N ALA A 643 -11.27 -35.85 38.20
CA ALA A 643 -9.92 -35.62 38.72
C ALA A 643 -8.62 -35.94 37.93
N ARG A 644 -7.70 -34.98 38.06
CA ARG A 644 -6.23 -35.04 37.86
C ARG A 644 -5.56 -36.38 38.20
N LYS A 645 -4.51 -36.70 37.45
CA LYS A 645 -3.27 -37.32 37.99
C LYS A 645 -2.04 -36.50 37.58
N SER A 646 -0.97 -36.63 38.38
CA SER A 646 0.25 -35.86 38.30
C SER A 646 1.42 -36.64 37.69
N SER A 647 2.27 -35.95 36.94
CA SER A 647 3.64 -36.40 36.63
C SER A 647 4.59 -35.20 36.65
N SER A 648 5.38 -35.10 37.71
CA SER A 648 6.46 -34.13 37.84
C SER A 648 7.70 -34.61 37.10
N PHE A 649 8.38 -33.72 36.37
CA PHE A 649 9.82 -33.86 36.09
C PHE A 649 10.52 -32.51 36.26
N SER A 650 11.77 -32.56 36.70
CA SER A 650 12.51 -31.42 37.24
C SER A 650 13.28 -30.63 36.19
N VAL A 651 13.23 -29.31 36.28
CA VAL A 651 14.14 -28.40 35.57
C VAL A 651 15.50 -28.41 36.27
N ASN A 652 16.58 -28.52 35.49
CA ASN A 652 17.95 -28.13 35.86
C ASN A 652 18.47 -27.19 34.76
N ALA A 653 19.25 -26.18 35.12
CA ALA A 653 19.56 -25.07 34.23
C ALA A 653 21.06 -24.77 34.09
N ALA A 654 21.49 -24.56 32.84
CA ALA A 654 22.68 -23.82 32.40
C ALA A 654 24.07 -24.36 32.84
N PRO A 655 25.19 -23.83 32.30
CA PRO A 655 25.35 -22.99 31.10
C PRO A 655 26.22 -23.66 30.01
N MET A 656 26.45 -22.99 28.87
CA MET A 656 27.56 -23.21 27.94
C MET A 656 27.97 -21.86 27.32
N GLU A 657 29.20 -21.75 26.84
CA GLU A 657 29.93 -20.46 26.77
C GLU A 657 30.09 -19.87 25.36
N TYR A 658 30.39 -18.57 25.31
CA TYR A 658 30.84 -17.85 24.12
C TYR A 658 32.21 -18.35 23.63
N ILE A 659 32.39 -18.55 22.32
CA ILE A 659 33.71 -18.48 21.65
C ILE A 659 33.58 -17.70 20.34
N GLN A 660 34.27 -16.54 20.32
CA GLN A 660 34.85 -15.77 19.19
C GLN A 660 34.10 -15.70 17.85
#